data_AF-A0A3L7UPJ2-F1
#
_entry.id   AF-A0A3L7UPJ2-F1
#
_cell.length_a   1.000
_cell.length_b   1.000
_cell.length_c   1.000
_cell.angle_alpha   90.00
_cell.angle_beta   90.00
_cell.angle_gamma   90.00
#
_symmetry.space_group_name_H-M   'P 1'
#
loop_
_entity.id
_entity.type
_entity.pdbx_description
1 polymer ?
#
loop_
_entity_poly.entity_id
_entity_poly.type
_entity_poly.pdbx_seq_one_letter_code
_entity_poly.pdbx_strand_id
1 'polypeptide(L)'
;MSDLHYGLEFTHPGWLAAVVAVPWVLWYFRRSLVDFARWQRVVSTGARVAIVLLLVLALAGLTLLRPTARQFVIVAVDQSLSVGAEPLPSVVDVNAPKKNSVADRFLEELLAAKVIGSDDRIAFVPFGAQPGSVAADVASVRSGAASVRHEGTDIAAAIDAAAAAMPPDYVPRILLLTDGNQTRGDALQAALATANRGRRREAIPITTIPLPTRDDPEVQLSAVKVPAQVREGEPFYVEVVIDSNHDDEGLIEVFRGAHKVLSETKPLKKGENRFRFPQSIQRERLAEYAARISGVKQDTLLDNNSDNGLVFTAGQPRVLLIDSDPKQIEHLRFALQQEDIQVDVRPPQGMPEDLADLQNYELLALSNVPATSLTQRQMELARTYVQDLGGGFVMLGGDQSFGLGGYYKTVLEEILPVRSDFEKEKDKPSLAMVLVVDRSGSMAGQKLEMAKEAAKAAAELLGPKDQIGVICFDEAHYWVSQLQSASNKGRIVDEISGIQVGGGTSLYPPMEEAYQSLVNAVSKLKHVIVLTDGISNPGDFEGLAQNMASARITCTTVGVGDGAANDLLETIARIGQGRHFAATDPASLPQIFAKETLTVSKAAINEEPFIPQVIRPTQALAGIDFESAPFLLGYVMTRPKPTCELILASEQGDPVLAWWRYGLGTTVAFTSDAKSRWAAEWLTWPGFSKFWAQTIRHAMRKNDAKGITVEVAQRARRATVTLDAVDPSGRFLNGAESELTVIDPRFGERKLPLVQTAPGRYVAEFDTPHSGAYHLNLAQHAANGGPVLHQQTRGLTVGYSDELRLRPTNTELLQQIATATGGRFDPKPSEALLDAPNPLASPRLAQQTRPLWPELVMLALVLFVFDVALRRIDLSVWFPSVNTAVTPIVRRAAAKRPSPPKQAESRAL
;
A
#
# COMPACT_ATOMS: atom_id res chain seq x y z
N MET A 1 -64.12 -2.69 7.64
CA MET A 1 -63.18 -3.75 8.06
C MET A 1 -63.51 -5.08 7.36
N SER A 2 -63.81 -5.08 6.06
CA SER A 2 -64.43 -6.24 5.40
C SER A 2 -64.00 -6.35 3.94
N ASP A 3 -62.69 -6.44 3.70
CA ASP A 3 -62.08 -6.99 2.48
C ASP A 3 -60.57 -7.17 2.71
N LEU A 4 -60.20 -8.03 3.67
CA LEU A 4 -58.82 -8.50 3.80
C LEU A 4 -58.66 -9.71 2.87
N HIS A 5 -58.17 -9.49 1.67
CA HIS A 5 -57.92 -10.54 0.70
C HIS A 5 -56.78 -11.44 1.20
N TYR A 6 -57.10 -12.67 1.56
CA TYR A 6 -56.11 -13.70 1.84
C TYR A 6 -55.47 -14.16 0.53
N GLY A 7 -54.14 -14.06 0.45
CA GLY A 7 -53.37 -14.54 -0.69
C GLY A 7 -52.78 -15.92 -0.44
N LEU A 8 -52.56 -16.69 -1.51
CA LEU A 8 -51.78 -17.92 -1.47
C LEU A 8 -50.57 -17.74 -2.38
N GLU A 9 -49.38 -18.08 -1.88
CA GLU A 9 -48.13 -18.06 -2.64
C GLU A 9 -47.43 -19.42 -2.52
N PHE A 10 -46.61 -19.76 -3.51
CA PHE A 10 -45.78 -20.96 -3.51
C PHE A 10 -44.31 -20.53 -3.42
N THR A 11 -43.61 -20.91 -2.35
CA THR A 11 -42.18 -20.58 -2.20
C THR A 11 -41.29 -21.35 -3.18
N HIS A 12 -41.70 -22.56 -3.58
CA HIS A 12 -40.97 -23.42 -4.51
C HIS A 12 -41.90 -24.01 -5.58
N PRO A 13 -42.36 -23.20 -6.56
CA PRO A 13 -43.36 -23.63 -7.55
C PRO A 13 -42.90 -24.82 -8.42
N GLY A 14 -41.60 -25.07 -8.54
CA GLY A 14 -41.06 -26.21 -9.29
C GLY A 14 -41.53 -27.57 -8.79
N TRP A 15 -41.85 -27.72 -7.49
CA TRP A 15 -42.39 -28.97 -6.95
C TRP A 15 -43.79 -29.29 -7.44
N LEU A 16 -44.54 -28.33 -8.00
CA LEU A 16 -45.83 -28.61 -8.64
C LEU A 16 -45.70 -29.58 -9.83
N ALA A 17 -44.52 -29.70 -10.45
CA ALA A 17 -44.26 -30.71 -11.47
C ALA A 17 -44.41 -32.15 -10.94
N ALA A 18 -44.24 -32.38 -9.63
CA ALA A 18 -44.42 -33.69 -9.00
C ALA A 18 -45.89 -34.18 -9.02
N VAL A 19 -46.86 -33.34 -9.39
CA VAL A 19 -48.24 -33.78 -9.68
C VAL A 19 -48.29 -34.85 -10.79
N VAL A 20 -47.27 -34.95 -11.65
CA VAL A 20 -47.13 -36.03 -12.65
C VAL A 20 -47.10 -37.43 -12.02
N ALA A 21 -46.80 -37.56 -10.73
CA ALA A 21 -46.92 -38.83 -10.00
C ALA A 21 -48.37 -39.34 -9.91
N VAL A 22 -49.39 -38.47 -10.00
CA VAL A 22 -50.82 -38.85 -9.90
C VAL A 22 -51.23 -39.83 -11.03
N PRO A 23 -50.96 -39.56 -12.32
CA PRO A 23 -51.16 -40.54 -13.40
C PRO A 23 -50.50 -41.89 -13.16
N TRP A 24 -49.28 -41.92 -12.64
CA TRP A 24 -48.55 -43.15 -12.31
C TRP A 24 -49.22 -43.93 -11.18
N VAL A 25 -49.69 -43.26 -10.14
CA VAL A 25 -50.46 -43.88 -9.05
C VAL A 25 -51.77 -44.48 -9.57
N LEU A 26 -52.49 -43.76 -10.44
CA LEU A 26 -53.72 -44.24 -11.07
C LEU A 26 -53.45 -45.46 -11.98
N TRP A 27 -52.35 -45.46 -12.73
CA TRP A 27 -51.95 -46.58 -13.59
C TRP A 27 -51.55 -47.81 -12.79
N TYR A 28 -50.72 -47.65 -11.77
CA TYR A 28 -50.28 -48.73 -10.88
C TYR A 28 -51.48 -49.40 -10.19
N PHE A 29 -52.42 -48.60 -9.67
CA PHE A 29 -53.60 -49.13 -8.99
C PHE A 29 -54.59 -49.82 -9.93
N ARG A 30 -54.64 -49.42 -11.21
CA ARG A 30 -55.43 -50.11 -12.25
C ARG A 30 -54.87 -51.48 -12.64
N ARG A 31 -53.56 -51.70 -12.50
CA ARG A 31 -52.88 -52.98 -12.79
C ARG A 31 -52.68 -53.88 -11.57
N SER A 32 -53.02 -53.38 -10.38
CA SER A 32 -52.88 -54.10 -9.12
C SER A 32 -53.87 -55.28 -9.04
N LEU A 33 -53.37 -56.50 -8.79
CA LEU A 33 -54.12 -57.76 -8.71
C LEU A 33 -54.86 -57.94 -7.36
N VAL A 34 -55.20 -56.85 -6.66
CA VAL A 34 -55.74 -56.94 -5.29
C VAL A 34 -57.26 -57.14 -5.31
N ASP A 35 -57.72 -58.23 -4.68
CA ASP A 35 -59.12 -58.68 -4.56
C ASP A 35 -59.98 -57.82 -3.62
N PHE A 36 -60.11 -56.53 -3.92
CA PHE A 36 -61.02 -55.62 -3.19
C PHE A 36 -62.37 -55.45 -3.89
N ALA A 37 -63.40 -55.13 -3.10
CA ALA A 37 -64.68 -54.65 -3.64
C ALA A 37 -64.46 -53.36 -4.46
N ARG A 38 -65.23 -53.19 -5.55
CA ARG A 38 -65.04 -52.08 -6.50
C ARG A 38 -65.09 -50.69 -5.84
N TRP A 39 -65.94 -50.51 -4.82
CA TRP A 39 -66.08 -49.23 -4.11
C TRP A 39 -64.86 -48.93 -3.22
N GLN A 40 -64.34 -49.91 -2.47
CA GLN A 40 -63.14 -49.74 -1.62
C GLN A 40 -61.92 -49.36 -2.47
N ARG A 41 -61.80 -49.96 -3.65
CA ARG A 41 -60.74 -49.64 -4.61
C ARG A 41 -60.80 -48.19 -5.06
N VAL A 42 -61.99 -47.65 -5.35
CA VAL A 42 -62.17 -46.25 -5.73
C VAL A 42 -61.83 -45.31 -4.58
N VAL A 43 -62.30 -45.59 -3.37
CA VAL A 43 -62.05 -44.77 -2.17
C VAL A 43 -60.56 -44.75 -1.80
N SER A 44 -59.89 -45.91 -1.79
CA SER A 44 -58.43 -45.99 -1.51
C SER A 44 -57.60 -45.30 -2.58
N THR A 45 -57.99 -45.40 -3.86
CA THR A 45 -57.32 -44.67 -4.95
C THR A 45 -57.48 -43.16 -4.77
N GLY A 46 -58.69 -42.68 -4.44
CA GLY A 46 -58.96 -41.28 -4.16
C GLY A 46 -58.15 -40.75 -2.96
N ALA A 47 -58.09 -41.50 -1.87
CA ALA A 47 -57.28 -41.15 -0.70
C ALA A 47 -55.80 -41.04 -1.06
N ARG A 48 -55.26 -41.97 -1.86
CA ARG A 48 -53.85 -41.96 -2.27
C ARG A 48 -53.51 -40.80 -3.21
N VAL A 49 -54.40 -40.44 -4.13
CA VAL A 49 -54.23 -39.23 -4.96
C VAL A 49 -54.26 -37.97 -4.09
N ALA A 50 -55.17 -37.89 -3.11
CA ALA A 50 -55.23 -36.76 -2.18
C ALA A 50 -53.94 -36.64 -1.34
N ILE A 51 -53.40 -37.75 -0.83
CA ILE A 51 -52.12 -37.77 -0.10
C ILE A 51 -50.98 -37.23 -0.97
N VAL A 52 -50.86 -37.70 -2.21
CA VAL A 52 -49.82 -37.23 -3.14
C VAL A 52 -49.98 -35.73 -3.41
N LEU A 53 -51.19 -35.25 -3.66
CA LEU A 53 -51.45 -33.82 -3.88
C LEU A 53 -51.10 -32.97 -2.64
N LEU A 54 -51.46 -33.41 -1.43
CA LEU A 54 -51.12 -32.70 -0.19
C LEU A 54 -49.61 -32.64 0.05
N LEU A 55 -48.89 -33.73 -0.22
CA LEU A 55 -47.43 -33.76 -0.11
C LEU A 55 -46.77 -32.87 -1.18
N VAL A 56 -47.30 -32.84 -2.40
CA VAL A 56 -46.80 -31.94 -3.45
C VAL A 56 -47.04 -30.47 -3.09
N LEU A 57 -48.19 -30.12 -2.54
CA LEU A 57 -48.48 -28.76 -2.06
C LEU A 57 -47.60 -28.37 -0.86
N ALA A 58 -47.30 -29.31 0.04
CA ALA A 58 -46.37 -29.10 1.15
C ALA A 58 -44.94 -28.86 0.64
N LEU A 59 -44.47 -29.66 -0.33
CA LEU A 59 -43.15 -29.50 -0.97
C LEU A 59 -43.04 -28.23 -1.81
N ALA A 60 -44.13 -27.82 -2.48
CA ALA A 60 -44.20 -26.54 -3.20
C ALA A 60 -44.21 -25.32 -2.27
N GLY A 61 -44.32 -25.54 -0.96
CA GLY A 61 -44.26 -24.51 0.06
C GLY A 61 -45.42 -23.53 -0.04
N LEU A 62 -46.65 -24.07 -0.04
CA LEU A 62 -47.86 -23.26 -0.02
C LEU A 62 -47.90 -22.41 1.27
N THR A 63 -47.86 -21.08 1.11
CA THR A 63 -47.91 -20.10 2.19
C THR A 63 -49.21 -19.30 2.13
N LEU A 64 -49.81 -19.08 3.29
CA LEU A 64 -50.95 -18.18 3.46
C LEU A 64 -50.44 -16.78 3.78
N LEU A 65 -50.77 -15.81 2.92
CA LEU A 65 -50.46 -14.39 3.11
C LEU A 65 -51.60 -13.74 3.89
N ARG A 66 -51.29 -13.29 5.11
CA ARG A 66 -52.23 -12.55 5.97
C ARG A 66 -51.80 -11.09 6.07
N PRO A 67 -52.64 -10.12 5.68
CA PRO A 67 -52.35 -8.71 5.93
C PRO A 67 -52.23 -8.43 7.44
N THR A 68 -51.18 -7.73 7.85
CA THR A 68 -50.92 -7.33 9.24
C THR A 68 -50.59 -5.84 9.32
N ALA A 69 -51.05 -5.21 10.40
CA ALA A 69 -50.74 -3.82 10.74
C ALA A 69 -49.66 -3.70 11.82
N ARG A 70 -49.07 -4.84 12.25
CA ARG A 70 -48.01 -4.86 13.27
C ARG A 70 -46.76 -4.15 12.78
N GLN A 71 -46.19 -3.30 13.62
CA GLN A 71 -45.06 -2.45 13.27
C GLN A 71 -43.74 -3.02 13.81
N PHE A 72 -42.66 -2.80 13.04
CA PHE A 72 -41.29 -3.00 13.48
C PHE A 72 -40.55 -1.68 13.36
N VAL A 73 -40.29 -1.06 14.51
CA VAL A 73 -39.65 0.24 14.63
C VAL A 73 -38.18 0.06 14.97
N ILE A 74 -37.29 0.60 14.15
CA ILE A 74 -35.87 0.72 14.52
C ILE A 74 -35.54 2.17 14.82
N VAL A 75 -35.01 2.41 16.01
CA VAL A 75 -34.50 3.71 16.43
C VAL A 75 -33.00 3.76 16.25
N ALA A 76 -32.53 4.48 15.23
CA ALA A 76 -31.14 4.78 15.01
C ALA A 76 -30.76 6.01 15.84
N VAL A 77 -29.82 5.85 16.77
CA VAL A 77 -29.39 6.91 17.70
C VAL A 77 -27.94 7.25 17.44
N ASP A 78 -27.69 8.50 17.07
CA ASP A 78 -26.35 9.03 16.89
C ASP A 78 -25.66 9.22 18.23
N GLN A 79 -24.45 8.68 18.34
CA GLN A 79 -23.58 8.75 19.51
C GLN A 79 -22.21 9.32 19.13
N SER A 80 -22.09 10.01 17.99
CA SER A 80 -20.85 10.69 17.60
C SER A 80 -20.45 11.80 18.58
N LEU A 81 -19.19 12.24 18.50
CA LEU A 81 -18.66 13.31 19.34
C LEU A 81 -19.29 14.69 19.06
N SER A 82 -19.94 14.88 17.90
CA SER A 82 -20.57 16.15 17.52
C SER A 82 -21.92 16.38 18.21
N VAL A 83 -22.59 15.31 18.62
CA VAL A 83 -23.90 15.36 19.29
C VAL A 83 -23.74 15.85 20.73
N GLY A 84 -24.58 16.82 21.11
CA GLY A 84 -24.63 17.36 22.47
C GLY A 84 -25.17 16.34 23.48
N ALA A 85 -24.32 15.42 23.92
CA ALA A 85 -24.52 14.65 25.14
C ALA A 85 -23.59 15.20 26.23
N GLU A 86 -24.14 15.46 27.43
CA GLU A 86 -23.33 15.81 28.61
C GLU A 86 -22.14 14.81 28.72
N PRO A 87 -20.96 15.28 29.13
CA PRO A 87 -19.74 14.47 29.13
C PRO A 87 -19.99 13.15 29.84
N LEU A 88 -19.61 12.04 29.19
CA LEU A 88 -19.47 10.75 29.86
C LEU A 88 -18.65 10.99 31.15
N PRO A 89 -19.18 10.67 32.34
CA PRO A 89 -18.48 10.95 33.57
C PRO A 89 -17.13 10.22 33.55
N SER A 90 -16.07 11.00 33.56
CA SER A 90 -14.70 10.56 33.76
C SER A 90 -14.58 9.90 35.12
N VAL A 91 -14.79 8.57 35.19
CA VAL A 91 -14.27 7.58 36.17
C VAL A 91 -14.37 7.89 37.69
N VAL A 92 -14.89 9.03 38.17
CA VAL A 92 -14.71 9.43 39.59
C VAL A 92 -16.00 9.79 40.33
N ASP A 93 -17.17 9.89 39.70
CA ASP A 93 -18.39 10.16 40.48
C ASP A 93 -19.60 9.31 40.06
N VAL A 94 -19.86 8.27 40.83
CA VAL A 94 -20.94 7.30 40.62
C VAL A 94 -22.30 7.85 41.11
N ASN A 95 -22.31 9.03 41.76
CA ASN A 95 -23.48 9.56 42.46
C ASN A 95 -24.00 10.92 41.92
N ALA A 96 -23.48 11.43 40.81
CA ALA A 96 -24.05 12.61 40.17
C ALA A 96 -25.43 12.29 39.54
N PRO A 97 -26.48 13.11 39.77
CA PRO A 97 -27.80 12.89 39.17
C PRO A 97 -27.71 13.07 37.65
N LYS A 98 -27.86 11.97 36.91
CA LYS A 98 -27.94 11.95 35.44
C LYS A 98 -29.11 12.84 34.99
N LYS A 99 -28.82 13.96 34.32
CA LYS A 99 -29.83 14.65 33.51
C LYS A 99 -29.99 13.87 32.21
N ASN A 100 -31.21 13.45 31.89
CA ASN A 100 -31.50 12.67 30.68
C ASN A 100 -31.22 13.51 29.42
N SER A 101 -30.43 12.99 28.48
CA SER A 101 -30.16 13.62 27.18
C SER A 101 -31.46 13.88 26.40
N VAL A 102 -31.45 14.76 25.38
CA VAL A 102 -32.63 15.00 24.54
C VAL A 102 -33.12 13.69 23.89
N ALA A 103 -32.18 12.85 23.45
CA ALA A 103 -32.48 11.52 22.93
C ALA A 103 -33.13 10.62 23.99
N ASP A 104 -32.58 10.55 25.21
CA ASP A 104 -33.15 9.74 26.30
C ASP A 104 -34.57 10.19 26.68
N ARG A 105 -34.80 11.51 26.77
CA ARG A 105 -36.14 12.06 27.08
C ARG A 105 -37.14 11.72 25.98
N PHE A 106 -36.75 11.88 24.72
CA PHE A 106 -37.61 11.52 23.60
C PHE A 106 -37.97 10.02 23.61
N LEU A 107 -36.98 9.15 23.89
CA LEU A 107 -37.18 7.71 23.98
C LEU A 107 -38.09 7.31 25.15
N GLU A 108 -37.91 7.91 26.32
CA GLU A 108 -38.77 7.69 27.49
C GLU A 108 -40.21 8.12 27.20
N GLU A 109 -40.42 9.29 26.57
CA GLU A 109 -41.74 9.77 26.18
C GLU A 109 -42.40 8.90 25.10
N LEU A 110 -41.62 8.42 24.12
CA LEU A 110 -42.11 7.51 23.07
C LEU A 110 -42.61 6.19 23.67
N LEU A 111 -41.86 5.60 24.62
CA LEU A 111 -42.23 4.37 25.32
C LEU A 111 -43.43 4.60 26.26
N ALA A 112 -43.50 5.75 26.93
CA ALA A 112 -44.59 6.11 27.83
C ALA A 112 -45.90 6.42 27.08
N ALA A 113 -45.83 6.96 25.87
CA ALA A 113 -46.99 7.35 25.07
C ALA A 113 -47.83 6.15 24.57
N LYS A 114 -47.40 4.90 24.80
CA LYS A 114 -48.09 3.66 24.37
C LYS A 114 -48.51 3.67 22.89
N VAL A 115 -47.76 4.38 22.05
CA VAL A 115 -47.99 4.43 20.60
C VAL A 115 -47.65 3.08 19.96
N ILE A 116 -46.77 2.31 20.62
CA ILE A 116 -46.37 0.95 20.26
C ILE A 116 -47.32 -0.02 20.97
N GLY A 117 -48.09 -0.79 20.19
CA GLY A 117 -49.00 -1.81 20.71
C GLY A 117 -48.24 -3.00 21.31
N SER A 118 -48.94 -3.85 22.08
CA SER A 118 -48.34 -5.05 22.70
C SER A 118 -47.75 -6.06 21.69
N ASP A 119 -48.20 -5.96 20.43
CA ASP A 119 -47.81 -6.86 19.33
C ASP A 119 -46.73 -6.26 18.41
N ASP A 120 -46.34 -5.01 18.63
CA ASP A 120 -45.31 -4.30 17.87
C ASP A 120 -43.91 -4.58 18.44
N ARG A 121 -42.88 -4.39 17.63
CA ARG A 121 -41.48 -4.60 18.02
C ARG A 121 -40.68 -3.32 17.86
N ILE A 122 -39.85 -3.03 18.85
CA ILE A 122 -38.86 -1.95 18.80
C ILE A 122 -37.46 -2.54 18.89
N ALA A 123 -36.54 -2.01 18.10
CA ALA A 123 -35.12 -2.28 18.20
C ALA A 123 -34.34 -0.97 18.06
N PHE A 124 -33.09 -0.99 18.48
CA PHE A 124 -32.24 0.19 18.55
C PHE A 124 -30.91 -0.08 17.86
N VAL A 125 -30.39 0.92 17.16
CA VAL A 125 -29.10 0.89 16.47
C VAL A 125 -28.31 2.13 16.88
N PRO A 126 -27.37 2.03 17.83
CA PRO A 126 -26.45 3.13 18.08
C PRO A 126 -25.47 3.24 16.90
N PHE A 127 -25.12 4.45 16.50
CA PHE A 127 -24.15 4.65 15.42
C PHE A 127 -23.25 5.86 15.66
N GLY A 128 -22.13 5.85 14.96
CA GLY A 128 -21.15 6.94 14.88
C GLY A 128 -20.43 6.76 13.56
N ALA A 129 -19.11 6.53 13.56
CA ALA A 129 -18.34 6.31 12.34
C ALA A 129 -18.73 5.00 11.62
N GLN A 130 -19.38 4.09 12.33
CA GLN A 130 -19.95 2.81 11.88
C GLN A 130 -21.20 2.49 12.71
N PRO A 131 -22.18 1.73 12.17
CA PRO A 131 -23.32 1.27 12.95
C PRO A 131 -22.92 0.17 13.94
N GLY A 132 -23.46 0.24 15.15
CA GLY A 132 -23.35 -0.81 16.17
C GLY A 132 -24.32 -1.98 15.94
N SER A 133 -24.29 -2.96 16.84
CA SER A 133 -25.20 -4.11 16.80
C SER A 133 -26.65 -3.72 17.10
N VAL A 134 -27.59 -4.27 16.34
CA VAL A 134 -29.04 -4.06 16.57
C VAL A 134 -29.46 -4.75 17.87
N ALA A 135 -30.06 -4.00 18.78
CA ALA A 135 -30.44 -4.48 20.11
C ALA A 135 -31.95 -4.34 20.36
N ALA A 136 -32.54 -5.29 21.09
CA ALA A 136 -34.00 -5.34 21.34
C ALA A 136 -34.43 -4.54 22.60
N ASP A 137 -33.49 -4.11 23.44
CA ASP A 137 -33.77 -3.40 24.70
C ASP A 137 -32.88 -2.16 24.83
N VAL A 138 -33.44 -1.05 25.34
CA VAL A 138 -32.74 0.23 25.59
C VAL A 138 -31.55 0.02 26.52
N ALA A 139 -31.67 -0.88 27.51
CA ALA A 139 -30.58 -1.21 28.42
C ALA A 139 -29.37 -1.85 27.71
N SER A 140 -29.63 -2.65 26.66
CA SER A 140 -28.58 -3.28 25.85
C SER A 140 -27.89 -2.33 24.85
N VAL A 141 -28.55 -1.21 24.51
CA VAL A 141 -27.94 -0.11 23.72
C VAL A 141 -26.89 0.64 24.55
N ARG A 142 -27.19 0.87 25.83
CA ARG A 142 -26.28 1.53 26.78
C ARG A 142 -25.03 0.69 27.07
N SER A 143 -25.14 -0.64 27.07
CA SER A 143 -23.98 -1.54 27.22
C SER A 143 -23.24 -1.80 25.90
N GLY A 144 -23.91 -1.73 24.75
CA GLY A 144 -23.31 -1.83 23.41
C GLY A 144 -22.58 -0.56 22.92
N ALA A 145 -22.79 0.58 23.59
CA ALA A 145 -22.14 1.87 23.30
C ALA A 145 -20.61 1.80 23.30
N ALA A 146 -20.00 0.87 24.04
CA ALA A 146 -18.55 0.66 24.06
C ALA A 146 -17.95 0.16 22.72
N SER A 147 -18.79 -0.31 21.79
CA SER A 147 -18.34 -0.85 20.49
C SER A 147 -18.42 0.16 19.33
N VAL A 148 -19.06 1.32 19.54
CA VAL A 148 -19.28 2.33 18.51
C VAL A 148 -18.09 3.30 18.49
N ARG A 149 -17.55 3.58 17.30
CA ARG A 149 -16.51 4.60 17.15
C ARG A 149 -17.14 5.98 17.07
N HIS A 150 -16.86 6.82 18.06
CA HIS A 150 -17.45 8.15 18.19
C HIS A 150 -16.77 9.22 17.30
N GLU A 151 -15.60 8.92 16.72
CA GLU A 151 -14.78 9.84 15.89
C GLU A 151 -15.34 10.12 14.47
N GLY A 152 -16.57 9.72 14.19
CA GLY A 152 -17.24 9.91 12.90
C GLY A 152 -18.76 9.79 13.02
N THR A 153 -19.46 10.10 11.93
CA THR A 153 -20.93 10.07 11.79
C THR A 153 -21.26 9.57 10.38
N ASP A 154 -21.68 8.30 10.28
CA ASP A 154 -22.09 7.64 9.03
C ASP A 154 -23.58 7.27 9.09
N ILE A 155 -24.42 8.27 8.76
CA ILE A 155 -25.88 8.14 8.76
C ILE A 155 -26.34 7.14 7.68
N ALA A 156 -25.65 7.09 6.53
CA ALA A 156 -25.99 6.19 5.43
C ALA A 156 -25.88 4.73 5.86
N ALA A 157 -24.75 4.35 6.47
CA ALA A 157 -24.54 3.01 6.98
C ALA A 157 -25.53 2.65 8.11
N ALA A 158 -25.93 3.62 8.93
CA ALA A 158 -26.95 3.43 9.96
C ALA A 158 -28.34 3.15 9.36
N ILE A 159 -28.74 3.88 8.32
CA ILE A 159 -29.98 3.64 7.58
C ILE A 159 -29.97 2.25 6.94
N ASP A 160 -28.86 1.88 6.30
CA ASP A 160 -28.72 0.57 5.64
C ASP A 160 -28.77 -0.59 6.64
N ALA A 161 -28.06 -0.46 7.77
CA ALA A 161 -28.05 -1.46 8.84
C ALA A 161 -29.45 -1.63 9.47
N ALA A 162 -30.14 -0.52 9.76
CA ALA A 162 -31.52 -0.54 10.24
C ALA A 162 -32.43 -1.24 9.22
N ALA A 163 -32.36 -0.81 7.96
CA ALA A 163 -33.23 -1.33 6.93
C ALA A 163 -32.94 -2.81 6.57
N ALA A 164 -31.74 -3.33 6.86
CA ALA A 164 -31.38 -4.74 6.70
C ALA A 164 -31.86 -5.62 7.88
N ALA A 165 -31.94 -5.07 9.10
CA ALA A 165 -32.34 -5.79 10.30
C ALA A 165 -33.86 -6.02 10.44
N MET A 166 -34.68 -5.37 9.60
CA MET A 166 -36.14 -5.46 9.68
C MET A 166 -36.69 -6.77 9.06
N PRO A 167 -37.50 -7.55 9.80
CA PRO A 167 -38.18 -8.72 9.26
C PRO A 167 -39.27 -8.33 8.23
N PRO A 168 -39.53 -9.16 7.20
CA PRO A 168 -40.51 -8.87 6.16
C PRO A 168 -41.98 -8.99 6.62
N ASP A 169 -42.26 -9.65 7.75
CA ASP A 169 -43.62 -9.89 8.25
C ASP A 169 -44.22 -8.69 9.03
N TYR A 170 -43.51 -7.57 9.13
CA TYR A 170 -43.93 -6.37 9.88
C TYR A 170 -43.91 -5.13 8.99
N VAL A 171 -44.70 -4.11 9.36
CA VAL A 171 -44.66 -2.78 8.74
C VAL A 171 -43.39 -2.06 9.21
N PRO A 172 -42.40 -1.80 8.32
CA PRO A 172 -41.10 -1.26 8.72
C PRO A 172 -41.16 0.25 8.97
N ARG A 173 -40.51 0.74 10.03
CA ARG A 173 -40.34 2.18 10.33
C ARG A 173 -38.96 2.47 10.90
N ILE A 174 -38.29 3.52 10.42
CA ILE A 174 -37.02 4.00 10.97
C ILE A 174 -37.26 5.34 11.67
N LEU A 175 -36.76 5.46 12.89
CA LEU A 175 -36.66 6.70 13.62
C LEU A 175 -35.18 7.08 13.74
N LEU A 176 -34.77 8.20 13.15
CA LEU A 176 -33.37 8.64 13.08
C LEU A 176 -33.17 9.86 13.99
N LEU A 177 -32.38 9.70 15.05
CA LEU A 177 -32.00 10.76 15.99
C LEU A 177 -30.53 11.13 15.72
N THR A 178 -30.26 12.32 15.20
CA THR A 178 -28.91 12.79 14.83
C THR A 178 -28.88 14.31 14.71
N ASP A 179 -27.70 14.92 14.77
CA ASP A 179 -27.48 16.33 14.46
C ASP A 179 -27.47 16.62 12.94
N GLY A 180 -27.45 15.57 12.10
CA GLY A 180 -27.44 15.67 10.65
C GLY A 180 -26.09 16.02 10.03
N ASN A 181 -25.01 16.10 10.82
CA ASN A 181 -23.68 16.45 10.34
C ASN A 181 -22.86 15.20 9.97
N GLN A 182 -23.25 14.51 8.88
CA GLN A 182 -22.50 13.35 8.41
C GLN A 182 -21.05 13.69 8.04
N THR A 183 -20.09 12.88 8.49
CA THR A 183 -18.68 12.94 8.04
C THR A 183 -18.32 11.84 7.05
N ARG A 184 -19.19 10.84 6.90
CA ARG A 184 -19.06 9.73 5.94
C ARG A 184 -20.42 9.33 5.35
N GLY A 185 -20.37 8.75 4.16
CA GLY A 185 -21.56 8.26 3.47
C GLY A 185 -22.43 9.38 2.87
N ASP A 186 -23.47 8.97 2.13
CA ASP A 186 -24.51 9.84 1.61
C ASP A 186 -25.87 9.37 2.15
N ALA A 187 -26.33 10.01 3.23
CA ALA A 187 -27.58 9.66 3.89
C ALA A 187 -28.80 9.84 2.99
N LEU A 188 -28.79 10.85 2.09
CA LEU A 188 -29.92 11.11 1.20
C LEU A 188 -30.03 10.00 0.16
N GLN A 189 -28.90 9.54 -0.39
CA GLN A 189 -28.88 8.41 -1.30
C GLN A 189 -29.37 7.11 -0.62
N ALA A 190 -28.91 6.82 0.59
CA ALA A 190 -29.37 5.67 1.37
C ALA A 190 -30.88 5.75 1.68
N ALA A 191 -31.37 6.93 2.06
CA ALA A 191 -32.80 7.19 2.29
C ALA A 191 -33.64 6.99 1.01
N LEU A 192 -33.16 7.45 -0.15
CA LEU A 192 -33.84 7.24 -1.43
C LEU A 192 -33.85 5.75 -1.83
N ALA A 193 -32.79 5.00 -1.50
CA ALA A 193 -32.72 3.57 -1.75
C ALA A 193 -33.72 2.79 -0.87
N THR A 194 -33.96 3.21 0.38
CA THR A 194 -34.98 2.60 1.24
C THR A 194 -36.40 2.98 0.83
N ALA A 195 -36.61 4.18 0.28
CA ALA A 195 -37.89 4.61 -0.28
C ALA A 195 -38.25 3.84 -1.57
N ASN A 196 -37.26 3.51 -2.41
CA ASN A 196 -37.45 2.86 -3.72
C ASN A 196 -37.16 1.35 -3.72
N ARG A 197 -37.24 0.67 -2.56
CA ARG A 197 -37.11 -0.79 -2.49
C ARG A 197 -38.14 -1.41 -3.45
N GLY A 198 -37.67 -2.17 -4.44
CA GLY A 198 -38.45 -2.54 -5.63
C GLY A 198 -39.81 -3.22 -5.36
N ARG A 199 -40.63 -3.40 -6.41
CA ARG A 199 -42.07 -3.81 -6.43
C ARG A 199 -42.55 -4.93 -5.47
N ARG A 200 -41.66 -5.67 -4.79
CA ARG A 200 -41.96 -6.76 -3.83
C ARG A 200 -41.74 -6.38 -2.35
N ARG A 201 -41.13 -5.24 -2.02
CA ARG A 201 -40.92 -4.78 -0.64
C ARG A 201 -41.52 -3.38 -0.47
N GLU A 202 -42.22 -3.15 0.64
CA GLU A 202 -42.78 -1.82 0.94
C GLU A 202 -41.66 -0.80 1.22
N ALA A 203 -41.92 0.46 0.86
CA ALA A 203 -41.05 1.60 1.17
C ALA A 203 -40.95 1.80 2.69
N ILE A 204 -39.76 2.11 3.19
CA ILE A 204 -39.52 2.34 4.62
C ILE A 204 -39.56 3.85 4.89
N PRO A 205 -40.51 4.36 5.69
CA PRO A 205 -40.53 5.76 6.07
C PRO A 205 -39.46 6.01 7.14
N ILE A 206 -38.71 7.10 6.97
CA ILE A 206 -37.69 7.56 7.92
C ILE A 206 -38.20 8.85 8.57
N THR A 207 -38.51 8.79 9.86
CA THR A 207 -38.80 9.97 10.67
C THR A 207 -37.51 10.48 11.28
N THR A 208 -37.19 11.76 11.11
CA THR A 208 -35.94 12.35 11.61
C THR A 208 -36.22 13.28 12.79
N ILE A 209 -35.41 13.15 13.85
CA ILE A 209 -35.45 14.01 15.04
C ILE A 209 -34.09 14.70 15.15
N PRO A 210 -34.04 16.04 15.06
CA PRO A 210 -32.80 16.78 15.20
C PRO A 210 -32.30 16.69 16.64
N LEU A 211 -31.06 16.26 16.82
CA LEU A 211 -30.34 16.40 18.09
C LEU A 211 -29.59 17.74 18.12
N PRO A 212 -29.57 18.43 19.27
CA PRO A 212 -28.76 19.63 19.41
C PRO A 212 -27.27 19.27 19.32
N THR A 213 -26.52 20.11 18.64
CA THR A 213 -25.06 20.11 18.68
C THR A 213 -24.58 20.61 20.04
N ARG A 214 -23.32 20.35 20.41
CA ARG A 214 -22.74 20.84 21.68
C ARG A 214 -22.90 22.37 21.81
N ASP A 215 -23.40 22.81 22.95
CA ASP A 215 -23.58 24.24 23.32
C ASP A 215 -22.56 24.68 24.40
N ASP A 216 -21.61 23.82 24.77
CA ASP A 216 -20.54 24.15 25.72
C ASP A 216 -19.68 25.32 25.19
N PRO A 217 -19.20 26.25 26.04
CA PRO A 217 -18.26 27.28 25.63
C PRO A 217 -17.02 26.63 24.99
N GLU A 218 -16.76 26.99 23.74
CA GLU A 218 -15.79 26.31 22.92
C GLU A 218 -15.15 27.27 21.91
N VAL A 219 -13.84 27.11 21.73
CA VAL A 219 -13.04 27.81 20.73
C VAL A 219 -12.41 26.75 19.85
N GLN A 220 -12.44 26.95 18.53
CA GLN A 220 -11.80 26.02 17.60
C GLN A 220 -10.90 26.77 16.62
N LEU A 221 -9.84 26.09 16.17
CA LEU A 221 -9.02 26.56 15.08
C LEU A 221 -9.58 26.01 13.76
N SER A 222 -10.23 26.85 12.96
CA SER A 222 -10.98 26.42 11.78
C SER A 222 -10.10 26.19 10.55
N ALA A 223 -9.07 27.03 10.38
CA ALA A 223 -8.10 26.90 9.30
C ALA A 223 -6.80 27.68 9.57
N VAL A 224 -5.66 27.10 9.16
CA VAL A 224 -4.42 27.85 8.92
C VAL A 224 -4.23 28.05 7.41
N LYS A 225 -4.44 29.27 6.94
CA LYS A 225 -4.30 29.63 5.52
C LYS A 225 -2.91 30.16 5.25
N VAL A 226 -2.20 29.47 4.37
CA VAL A 226 -0.88 29.84 3.87
C VAL A 226 -0.85 29.74 2.34
N PRO A 227 -0.02 30.53 1.64
CA PRO A 227 0.15 30.38 0.20
C PRO A 227 0.73 29.01 -0.14
N ALA A 228 0.22 28.39 -1.20
CA ALA A 228 0.71 27.09 -1.65
C ALA A 228 2.18 27.14 -2.10
N GLN A 229 2.64 28.28 -2.63
CA GLN A 229 4.01 28.47 -3.08
C GLN A 229 4.46 29.92 -2.86
N VAL A 230 5.71 30.09 -2.39
CA VAL A 230 6.39 31.38 -2.24
C VAL A 230 7.81 31.28 -2.80
N ARG A 231 8.42 32.41 -3.15
CA ARG A 231 9.85 32.45 -3.48
C ARG A 231 10.70 32.51 -2.22
N GLU A 232 11.94 32.04 -2.32
CA GLU A 232 12.90 32.16 -1.23
C GLU A 232 13.08 33.63 -0.81
N GLY A 233 12.89 33.92 0.48
CA GLY A 233 12.93 35.26 1.05
C GLY A 233 11.70 36.13 0.81
N GLU A 234 10.69 35.66 0.06
CA GLU A 234 9.44 36.40 -0.16
C GLU A 234 8.61 36.46 1.14
N PRO A 235 8.20 37.66 1.60
CA PRO A 235 7.33 37.77 2.75
C PRO A 235 5.89 37.38 2.38
N PHE A 236 5.25 36.58 3.23
CA PHE A 236 3.85 36.18 3.11
C PHE A 236 3.15 36.21 4.48
N TYR A 237 1.83 36.04 4.50
CA TYR A 237 1.05 35.97 5.74
C TYR A 237 0.58 34.55 6.01
N VAL A 238 0.76 34.11 7.26
CA VAL A 238 0.03 32.98 7.84
C VAL A 238 -1.26 33.54 8.44
N GLU A 239 -2.41 33.22 7.84
CA GLU A 239 -3.73 33.63 8.34
C GLU A 239 -4.35 32.50 9.17
N VAL A 240 -4.48 32.73 10.47
CA VAL A 240 -5.13 31.82 11.43
C VAL A 240 -6.59 32.23 11.57
N VAL A 241 -7.51 31.32 11.26
CA VAL A 241 -8.95 31.51 11.39
C VAL A 241 -9.44 30.72 12.60
N ILE A 242 -10.06 31.41 13.55
CA ILE A 242 -10.52 30.86 14.83
C ILE A 242 -12.02 31.13 14.92
N ASP A 243 -12.83 30.09 15.08
CA ASP A 243 -14.25 30.24 15.38
C ASP A 243 -14.48 30.04 16.88
N SER A 244 -15.26 30.94 17.48
CA SER A 244 -15.66 30.84 18.88
C SER A 244 -17.17 30.97 19.02
N ASN A 245 -17.79 30.18 19.90
CA ASN A 245 -19.22 30.33 20.19
C ASN A 245 -19.52 31.35 21.33
N HIS A 246 -18.48 31.91 21.95
CA HIS A 246 -18.53 32.90 23.03
C HIS A 246 -17.38 33.94 22.93
N ASP A 247 -17.40 34.97 23.78
CA ASP A 247 -16.31 35.95 23.86
C ASP A 247 -15.28 35.48 24.90
N ASP A 248 -13.99 35.46 24.53
CA ASP A 248 -12.88 35.11 25.44
C ASP A 248 -11.55 35.76 24.99
N GLU A 249 -10.43 35.40 25.62
CA GLU A 249 -9.08 35.73 25.20
C GLU A 249 -8.24 34.45 25.07
N GLY A 250 -7.50 34.33 23.97
CA GLY A 250 -6.67 33.15 23.69
C GLY A 250 -5.22 33.52 23.34
N LEU A 251 -4.28 32.69 23.79
CA LEU A 251 -2.89 32.71 23.38
C LEU A 251 -2.74 31.94 22.07
N ILE A 252 -2.42 32.65 20.99
CA ILE A 252 -2.17 32.07 19.66
C ILE A 252 -0.67 31.85 19.51
N GLU A 253 -0.28 30.59 19.36
CA GLU A 253 1.09 30.16 19.10
C GLU A 253 1.20 29.66 17.66
N VAL A 254 2.22 30.12 16.93
CA VAL A 254 2.52 29.64 15.56
C VAL A 254 3.91 29.02 15.54
N PHE A 255 4.01 27.81 15.02
CA PHE A 255 5.21 27.00 14.91
C PHE A 255 5.58 26.80 13.43
N ARG A 256 6.89 26.80 13.13
CA ARG A 256 7.44 26.34 11.86
C ARG A 256 8.25 25.06 12.13
N GLY A 257 7.73 23.92 11.69
CA GLY A 257 8.22 22.61 12.13
C GLY A 257 8.21 22.50 13.65
N ALA A 258 9.36 22.20 14.27
CA ALA A 258 9.49 22.12 15.72
C ALA A 258 9.71 23.47 16.42
N HIS A 259 9.93 24.56 15.68
CA HIS A 259 10.33 25.86 16.24
C HIS A 259 9.13 26.79 16.41
N LYS A 260 8.92 27.31 17.62
CA LYS A 260 7.91 28.36 17.85
C LYS A 260 8.37 29.69 17.27
N VAL A 261 7.60 30.24 16.34
CA VAL A 261 7.91 31.50 15.65
C VAL A 261 7.12 32.68 16.23
N LEU A 262 5.93 32.42 16.77
CA LEU A 262 5.06 33.45 17.35
C LEU A 262 4.32 32.93 18.59
N SER A 263 4.03 33.84 19.52
CA SER A 263 3.20 33.61 20.69
C SER A 263 2.55 34.94 21.13
N GLU A 264 1.28 35.17 20.80
CA GLU A 264 0.56 36.41 21.14
C GLU A 264 -0.84 36.15 21.71
N THR A 265 -1.21 36.84 22.79
CA THR A 265 -2.58 36.82 23.32
C THR A 265 -3.47 37.78 22.54
N LYS A 266 -4.61 37.30 22.05
CA LYS A 266 -5.60 38.11 21.31
C LYS A 266 -7.00 37.94 21.90
N PRO A 267 -7.82 39.01 21.87
CA PRO A 267 -9.24 38.90 22.20
C PRO A 267 -9.98 38.16 21.10
N LEU A 268 -10.85 37.24 21.49
CA LEU A 268 -11.71 36.43 20.64
C LEU A 268 -13.15 36.88 20.85
N LYS A 269 -13.85 37.16 19.74
CA LYS A 269 -15.28 37.46 19.76
C LYS A 269 -16.06 36.23 19.32
N LYS A 270 -17.31 36.13 19.74
CA LYS A 270 -18.26 35.16 19.19
C LYS A 270 -18.34 35.28 17.66
N GLY A 271 -18.16 34.16 16.98
CA GLY A 271 -18.08 34.03 15.52
C GLY A 271 -16.65 33.82 15.01
N GLU A 272 -16.45 34.12 13.74
CA GLU A 272 -15.18 33.93 13.04
C GLU A 272 -14.20 35.09 13.33
N ASN A 273 -13.01 34.76 13.81
CA ASN A 273 -11.91 35.69 14.08
C ASN A 273 -10.73 35.36 13.16
N ARG A 274 -10.12 36.39 12.54
CA ARG A 274 -9.00 36.21 11.60
C ARG A 274 -7.79 36.99 12.04
N PHE A 275 -6.67 36.30 12.21
CA PHE A 275 -5.38 36.89 12.59
C PHE A 275 -4.33 36.60 11.52
N ARG A 276 -3.58 37.62 11.09
CA ARG A 276 -2.57 37.49 10.04
C ARG A 276 -1.18 37.80 10.59
N PHE A 277 -0.25 36.88 10.36
CA PHE A 277 1.12 36.98 10.86
C PHE A 277 2.13 36.94 9.71
N PRO A 278 2.98 37.97 9.54
CA PRO A 278 3.97 37.99 8.46
C PRO A 278 5.09 36.97 8.72
N GLN A 279 5.50 36.26 7.68
CA GLN A 279 6.49 35.19 7.70
C GLN A 279 7.33 35.21 6.41
N SER A 280 8.52 34.61 6.45
CA SER A 280 9.35 34.36 5.27
C SER A 280 10.14 33.06 5.45
N ILE A 281 10.42 32.38 4.34
CA ILE A 281 11.21 31.13 4.32
C ILE A 281 12.50 31.39 3.55
N GLN A 282 13.64 31.08 4.17
CA GLN A 282 14.95 31.33 3.56
C GLN A 282 15.64 30.08 3.02
N ARG A 283 15.48 28.89 3.62
CA ARG A 283 16.27 27.70 3.22
C ARG A 283 15.45 26.44 3.03
N GLU A 284 14.26 26.38 3.62
CA GLU A 284 13.40 25.21 3.62
C GLU A 284 12.60 25.17 2.32
N ARG A 285 12.67 24.07 1.57
CA ARG A 285 11.86 23.85 0.36
C ARG A 285 10.38 23.61 0.70
N LEU A 286 10.14 23.01 1.84
CA LEU A 286 8.83 22.74 2.40
C LEU A 286 8.86 23.17 3.86
N ALA A 287 7.98 24.10 4.23
CA ALA A 287 7.81 24.53 5.61
C ALA A 287 6.38 24.21 6.05
N GLU A 288 6.26 23.49 7.16
CA GLU A 288 4.99 23.27 7.84
C GLU A 288 4.79 24.36 8.89
N TYR A 289 3.66 25.06 8.81
CA TYR A 289 3.22 26.04 9.77
C TYR A 289 2.07 25.47 10.59
N ALA A 290 2.30 25.18 11.86
CA ALA A 290 1.25 24.74 12.78
C ALA A 290 0.81 25.92 13.64
N ALA A 291 -0.50 26.13 13.80
CA ALA A 291 -1.04 27.07 14.77
C ALA A 291 -1.70 26.30 15.91
N ARG A 292 -1.53 26.80 17.13
CA ARG A 292 -2.20 26.30 18.33
C ARG A 292 -2.81 27.47 19.10
N ILE A 293 -4.03 27.29 19.59
CA ILE A 293 -4.61 28.18 20.58
C ILE A 293 -4.57 27.54 21.97
N SER A 294 -4.26 28.33 22.99
CA SER A 294 -4.20 27.91 24.39
C SER A 294 -4.56 29.07 25.31
N GLY A 295 -4.66 28.84 26.62
CA GLY A 295 -4.89 29.91 27.60
C GLY A 295 -6.28 30.55 27.56
N VAL A 296 -7.23 29.91 26.87
CA VAL A 296 -8.66 30.23 26.87
C VAL A 296 -9.25 29.87 28.24
N LYS A 297 -10.17 30.69 28.77
CA LYS A 297 -10.74 30.48 30.11
C LYS A 297 -11.84 29.44 30.11
N GLN A 298 -12.64 29.40 29.04
CA GLN A 298 -13.77 28.50 28.91
C GLN A 298 -13.66 27.73 27.59
N ASP A 299 -13.09 26.53 27.66
CA ASP A 299 -12.92 25.69 26.48
C ASP A 299 -12.93 24.22 26.89
N THR A 300 -13.74 23.40 26.22
CA THR A 300 -13.98 22.01 26.64
C THR A 300 -13.24 20.99 25.78
N LEU A 301 -12.90 21.31 24.53
CA LEU A 301 -12.34 20.36 23.57
C LEU A 301 -10.99 20.83 23.01
N LEU A 302 -9.92 20.54 23.76
CA LEU A 302 -8.57 20.95 23.38
C LEU A 302 -8.04 20.36 22.06
N ASP A 303 -8.65 19.30 21.54
CA ASP A 303 -8.20 18.62 20.33
C ASP A 303 -8.51 19.40 19.03
N ASN A 304 -9.47 20.34 19.05
CA ASN A 304 -9.81 21.20 17.90
C ASN A 304 -9.00 22.51 17.86
N ASN A 305 -8.08 22.69 18.80
CA ASN A 305 -7.31 23.93 19.00
C ASN A 305 -6.01 24.00 18.19
N SER A 306 -5.81 23.10 17.25
CA SER A 306 -4.64 23.13 16.38
C SER A 306 -4.94 22.72 14.95
N ASP A 307 -4.32 23.40 14.01
CA ASP A 307 -4.36 23.07 12.58
C ASP A 307 -3.04 23.50 11.94
N ASN A 308 -2.69 22.93 10.78
CA ASN A 308 -1.42 23.22 10.12
C ASN A 308 -1.60 23.51 8.63
N GLY A 309 -0.72 24.34 8.07
CA GLY A 309 -0.61 24.65 6.65
C GLY A 309 0.79 24.35 6.12
N LEU A 310 0.89 23.97 4.84
CA LEU A 310 2.16 23.68 4.18
C LEU A 310 2.47 24.75 3.12
N VAL A 311 3.71 25.24 3.12
CA VAL A 311 4.22 26.20 2.15
C VAL A 311 5.40 25.62 1.39
N PHE A 312 5.35 25.66 0.06
CA PHE A 312 6.46 25.29 -0.80
C PHE A 312 7.29 26.51 -1.19
N THR A 313 8.60 26.43 -1.03
CA THR A 313 9.53 27.49 -1.43
C THR A 313 10.17 27.12 -2.77
N ALA A 314 10.02 28.00 -3.77
CA ALA A 314 10.82 27.94 -4.98
C ALA A 314 12.09 28.79 -4.79
N GLY A 315 13.21 28.11 -4.51
CA GLY A 315 14.54 28.70 -4.34
C GLY A 315 15.51 28.32 -5.46
N GLN A 316 16.77 28.70 -5.31
CA GLN A 316 17.85 28.23 -6.18
C GLN A 316 18.02 26.71 -6.04
N PRO A 317 18.33 25.98 -7.13
CA PRO A 317 18.55 24.54 -7.06
C PRO A 317 19.76 24.24 -6.17
N ARG A 318 19.63 23.23 -5.31
CA ARG A 318 20.63 22.76 -4.34
C ARG A 318 21.21 21.42 -4.79
N VAL A 319 22.53 21.36 -4.80
CA VAL A 319 23.30 20.14 -5.11
C VAL A 319 24.04 19.70 -3.86
N LEU A 320 23.93 18.42 -3.52
CA LEU A 320 24.79 17.79 -2.52
C LEU A 320 25.99 17.17 -3.23
N LEU A 321 27.18 17.66 -2.96
CA LEU A 321 28.43 17.17 -3.54
C LEU A 321 29.26 16.47 -2.45
N ILE A 322 29.43 15.17 -2.58
CA ILE A 322 30.27 14.36 -1.69
C ILE A 322 31.63 14.17 -2.36
N ASP A 323 32.69 14.56 -1.67
CA ASP A 323 34.07 14.43 -2.15
C ASP A 323 35.01 13.98 -1.04
N SER A 324 35.94 13.07 -1.33
CA SER A 324 36.96 12.60 -0.39
C SER A 324 37.89 13.73 0.10
N ASP A 325 38.12 14.75 -0.73
CA ASP A 325 38.85 15.96 -0.38
C ASP A 325 38.06 17.21 -0.82
N PRO A 326 37.18 17.73 0.06
CA PRO A 326 36.35 18.91 -0.22
C PRO A 326 37.15 20.15 -0.66
N LYS A 327 38.43 20.28 -0.28
CA LYS A 327 39.24 21.46 -0.65
C LYS A 327 39.60 21.46 -2.12
N GLN A 328 39.73 20.29 -2.75
CA GLN A 328 40.15 20.18 -4.15
C GLN A 328 39.02 20.44 -5.14
N ILE A 329 37.76 20.33 -4.70
CA ILE A 329 36.57 20.47 -5.56
C ILE A 329 35.97 21.90 -5.53
N GLU A 330 36.65 22.83 -4.85
CA GLU A 330 36.21 24.22 -4.69
C GLU A 330 35.98 24.94 -6.03
N HIS A 331 36.78 24.67 -7.06
CA HIS A 331 36.59 25.25 -8.39
C HIS A 331 35.23 24.90 -8.99
N LEU A 332 34.80 23.64 -8.86
CA LEU A 332 33.47 23.20 -9.30
C LEU A 332 32.37 23.85 -8.45
N ARG A 333 32.57 23.94 -7.13
CA ARG A 333 31.65 24.63 -6.22
C ARG A 333 31.42 26.09 -6.64
N PHE A 334 32.49 26.84 -6.91
CA PHE A 334 32.41 28.24 -7.36
C PHE A 334 31.78 28.37 -8.74
N ALA A 335 32.14 27.48 -9.68
CA ALA A 335 31.59 27.47 -11.03
C ALA A 335 30.06 27.28 -11.04
N LEU A 336 29.54 26.39 -10.20
CA LEU A 336 28.09 26.17 -10.05
C LEU A 336 27.40 27.34 -9.32
N GLN A 337 28.04 27.93 -8.31
CA GLN A 337 27.49 29.09 -7.60
C GLN A 337 27.38 30.34 -8.48
N GLN A 338 28.29 30.55 -9.43
CA GLN A 338 28.20 31.64 -10.41
C GLN A 338 27.00 31.50 -11.36
N GLU A 339 26.48 30.28 -11.50
CA GLU A 339 25.35 29.94 -12.36
C GLU A 339 24.05 29.75 -11.54
N ASP A 340 23.95 30.40 -10.38
CA ASP A 340 22.80 30.36 -9.46
C ASP A 340 22.43 28.96 -8.93
N ILE A 341 23.41 28.06 -8.81
CA ILE A 341 23.25 26.73 -8.21
C ILE A 341 23.93 26.71 -6.84
N GLN A 342 23.17 26.45 -5.78
CA GLN A 342 23.73 26.27 -4.45
C GLN A 342 24.34 24.88 -4.33
N VAL A 343 25.56 24.79 -3.78
CA VAL A 343 26.27 23.52 -3.62
C VAL A 343 26.68 23.35 -2.16
N ASP A 344 26.21 22.28 -1.54
CA ASP A 344 26.67 21.82 -0.22
C ASP A 344 27.73 20.74 -0.42
N VAL A 345 28.97 21.01 0.02
CA VAL A 345 30.09 20.09 -0.15
C VAL A 345 30.38 19.40 1.18
N ARG A 346 30.32 18.06 1.19
CA ARG A 346 30.56 17.26 2.39
C ARG A 346 31.59 16.16 2.13
N PRO A 347 32.37 15.74 3.15
CA PRO A 347 33.17 14.52 3.05
C PRO A 347 32.27 13.27 3.02
N PRO A 348 32.80 12.07 2.71
CA PRO A 348 32.00 10.83 2.65
C PRO A 348 31.22 10.52 3.94
N GLN A 349 31.74 10.92 5.10
CA GLN A 349 31.06 10.76 6.40
C GLN A 349 29.81 11.65 6.54
N GLY A 350 29.67 12.69 5.70
CA GLY A 350 28.51 13.57 5.67
C GLY A 350 27.41 13.12 4.71
N MET A 351 27.52 11.93 4.13
CA MET A 351 26.49 11.33 3.29
C MET A 351 25.22 11.03 4.13
N PRO A 352 24.03 11.52 3.72
CA PRO A 352 22.80 11.36 4.50
C PRO A 352 22.43 9.91 4.85
N GLU A 353 21.86 9.71 6.03
CA GLU A 353 21.38 8.42 6.54
C GLU A 353 19.86 8.20 6.37
N ASP A 354 19.15 9.25 5.94
CA ASP A 354 17.73 9.24 5.67
C ASP A 354 17.39 9.91 4.33
N LEU A 355 16.17 9.64 3.87
CA LEU A 355 15.68 10.14 2.59
C LEU A 355 15.18 11.59 2.68
N ALA A 356 14.85 12.06 3.90
CA ALA A 356 14.32 13.40 4.14
C ALA A 356 15.40 14.47 3.89
N ASP A 357 16.64 14.23 4.32
CA ASP A 357 17.74 15.15 4.01
C ASP A 357 18.04 15.16 2.50
N LEU A 358 18.04 14.00 1.83
CA LEU A 358 18.26 13.93 0.37
C LEU A 358 17.20 14.68 -0.45
N GLN A 359 15.94 14.73 0.02
CA GLN A 359 14.86 15.45 -0.65
C GLN A 359 15.08 16.98 -0.72
N ASN A 360 15.94 17.52 0.14
CA ASN A 360 16.31 18.94 0.12
C ASN A 360 17.19 19.32 -1.08
N TYR A 361 17.72 18.34 -1.81
CA TYR A 361 18.59 18.53 -2.96
C TYR A 361 17.92 18.07 -4.26
N GLU A 362 18.22 18.73 -5.36
CA GLU A 362 17.82 18.35 -6.72
C GLU A 362 18.73 17.27 -7.30
N LEU A 363 19.94 17.16 -6.77
CA LEU A 363 20.98 16.29 -7.29
C LEU A 363 21.99 15.91 -6.20
N LEU A 364 22.36 14.63 -6.20
CA LEU A 364 23.49 14.07 -5.44
C LEU A 364 24.67 13.84 -6.40
N ALA A 365 25.83 14.37 -6.08
CA ALA A 365 27.06 14.18 -6.85
C ALA A 365 28.13 13.49 -5.99
N LEU A 366 28.76 12.44 -6.52
CA LEU A 366 29.92 11.77 -5.93
C LEU A 366 31.16 12.12 -6.75
N SER A 367 32.21 12.64 -6.10
CA SER A 367 33.46 13.03 -6.74
C SER A 367 34.65 12.36 -6.07
N ASN A 368 35.28 11.42 -6.78
CA ASN A 368 36.42 10.65 -6.31
C ASN A 368 36.22 9.99 -4.92
N VAL A 369 35.04 9.43 -4.68
CA VAL A 369 34.67 8.78 -3.41
C VAL A 369 34.81 7.27 -3.56
N PRO A 370 35.61 6.56 -2.75
CA PRO A 370 35.72 5.10 -2.83
C PRO A 370 34.45 4.43 -2.28
N ALA A 371 34.02 3.33 -2.89
CA ALA A 371 32.84 2.57 -2.46
C ALA A 371 32.96 2.08 -1.01
N THR A 372 34.18 1.77 -0.55
CA THR A 372 34.49 1.36 0.84
C THR A 372 34.23 2.44 1.89
N SER A 373 34.03 3.70 1.48
CA SER A 373 33.67 4.79 2.40
C SER A 373 32.17 4.97 2.57
N LEU A 374 31.36 4.26 1.78
CA LEU A 374 29.91 4.30 1.81
C LEU A 374 29.36 2.99 2.37
N THR A 375 28.35 3.08 3.22
CA THR A 375 27.62 1.90 3.69
C THR A 375 26.66 1.38 2.62
N GLN A 376 26.29 0.10 2.68
CA GLN A 376 25.28 -0.47 1.78
C GLN A 376 23.95 0.29 1.84
N ARG A 377 23.52 0.68 3.05
CA ARG A 377 22.30 1.48 3.26
C ARG A 377 22.37 2.83 2.55
N GLN A 378 23.49 3.54 2.59
CA GLN A 378 23.65 4.83 1.90
C GLN A 378 23.57 4.66 0.38
N MET A 379 24.15 3.58 -0.17
CA MET A 379 24.04 3.26 -1.60
C MET A 379 22.60 2.93 -2.01
N GLU A 380 21.87 2.20 -1.17
CA GLU A 380 20.44 1.91 -1.38
C GLU A 380 19.58 3.18 -1.31
N LEU A 381 19.85 4.07 -0.34
CA LEU A 381 19.16 5.38 -0.25
C LEU A 381 19.38 6.23 -1.49
N ALA A 382 20.61 6.29 -1.99
CA ALA A 382 20.93 6.98 -3.24
C ALA A 382 20.17 6.38 -4.43
N ARG A 383 20.07 5.05 -4.52
CA ARG A 383 19.25 4.38 -5.54
C ARG A 383 17.77 4.76 -5.41
N THR A 384 17.18 4.66 -4.22
CA THR A 384 15.76 5.03 -3.98
C THR A 384 15.50 6.49 -4.30
N TYR A 385 16.40 7.40 -3.91
CA TYR A 385 16.33 8.82 -4.23
C TYR A 385 16.27 9.08 -5.74
N VAL A 386 17.11 8.39 -6.53
CA VAL A 386 17.11 8.50 -7.99
C VAL A 386 15.87 7.82 -8.59
N GLN A 387 15.61 6.58 -8.21
CA GLN A 387 14.63 5.72 -8.83
C GLN A 387 13.18 6.15 -8.53
N ASP A 388 12.87 6.47 -7.28
CA ASP A 388 11.48 6.67 -6.80
C ASP A 388 11.14 8.14 -6.50
N LEU A 389 12.13 8.99 -6.19
CA LEU A 389 11.90 10.42 -5.96
C LEU A 389 12.27 11.32 -7.14
N GLY A 390 12.92 10.74 -8.16
CA GLY A 390 13.34 11.45 -9.37
C GLY A 390 14.52 12.40 -9.15
N GLY A 391 15.32 12.18 -8.10
CA GLY A 391 16.54 12.93 -7.84
C GLY A 391 17.60 12.72 -8.94
N GLY A 392 18.41 13.75 -9.19
CA GLY A 392 19.55 13.64 -10.09
C GLY A 392 20.73 12.93 -9.42
N PHE A 393 21.51 12.16 -10.18
CA PHE A 393 22.76 11.59 -9.68
C PHE A 393 23.92 11.82 -10.66
N VAL A 394 25.06 12.24 -10.14
CA VAL A 394 26.27 12.45 -10.94
C VAL A 394 27.45 11.77 -10.27
N MET A 395 28.25 11.05 -11.04
CA MET A 395 29.53 10.53 -10.57
C MET A 395 30.66 11.09 -11.42
N LEU A 396 31.63 11.70 -10.75
CA LEU A 396 32.86 12.21 -11.33
C LEU A 396 34.00 11.23 -11.10
N GLY A 397 34.86 11.11 -12.11
CA GLY A 397 36.02 10.24 -12.10
C GLY A 397 37.14 10.73 -11.19
N GLY A 398 38.10 9.82 -11.02
CA GLY A 398 39.28 9.98 -10.21
C GLY A 398 39.89 8.61 -9.94
N ASP A 399 41.02 8.59 -9.25
CA ASP A 399 41.74 7.36 -8.91
C ASP A 399 41.05 6.47 -7.85
N GLN A 400 39.94 6.96 -7.28
CA GLN A 400 39.07 6.28 -6.31
C GLN A 400 37.62 6.18 -6.78
N SER A 401 37.33 6.40 -8.07
CA SER A 401 35.98 6.30 -8.67
C SER A 401 35.83 5.05 -9.56
N PHE A 402 34.58 4.70 -9.90
CA PHE A 402 34.23 3.58 -10.80
C PHE A 402 34.92 2.26 -10.41
N GLY A 403 35.50 1.52 -11.37
CA GLY A 403 36.13 0.22 -11.11
C GLY A 403 37.26 0.29 -10.08
N LEU A 404 38.05 1.36 -10.08
CA LEU A 404 39.16 1.57 -9.14
C LEU A 404 38.67 1.92 -7.74
N GLY A 405 37.53 2.60 -7.66
CA GLY A 405 36.81 2.90 -6.43
C GLY A 405 36.13 1.70 -5.78
N GLY A 406 36.09 0.54 -6.46
CA GLY A 406 35.42 -0.67 -5.97
C GLY A 406 33.92 -0.68 -6.25
N TYR A 407 33.43 0.07 -7.23
CA TYR A 407 32.01 0.14 -7.58
C TYR A 407 31.51 -1.05 -8.42
N TYR A 408 32.40 -1.91 -8.89
CA TYR A 408 32.01 -3.08 -9.68
C TYR A 408 31.05 -3.99 -8.90
N LYS A 409 29.90 -4.31 -9.51
CA LYS A 409 28.78 -5.06 -8.94
C LYS A 409 28.16 -4.44 -7.68
N THR A 410 28.28 -3.11 -7.51
CA THR A 410 27.58 -2.39 -6.43
C THR A 410 26.23 -1.85 -6.89
N VAL A 411 25.37 -1.52 -5.92
CA VAL A 411 24.06 -0.87 -6.17
C VAL A 411 24.22 0.44 -6.95
N LEU A 412 25.29 1.19 -6.70
CA LEU A 412 25.55 2.43 -7.43
C LEU A 412 26.02 2.19 -8.87
N GLU A 413 26.72 1.09 -9.17
CA GLU A 413 27.00 0.73 -10.56
C GLU A 413 25.72 0.41 -11.33
N GLU A 414 24.69 -0.17 -10.70
CA GLU A 414 23.41 -0.43 -11.37
C GLU A 414 22.77 0.84 -11.92
N ILE A 415 22.81 1.94 -11.16
CA ILE A 415 22.22 3.23 -11.55
C ILE A 415 23.09 4.05 -12.49
N LEU A 416 24.39 3.76 -12.62
CA LEU A 416 25.29 4.50 -13.51
C LEU A 416 25.07 4.13 -14.99
N PRO A 417 25.28 5.06 -15.94
CA PRO A 417 25.17 4.80 -17.37
C PRO A 417 26.34 3.99 -17.94
N VAL A 418 27.41 3.83 -17.17
CA VAL A 418 28.61 3.06 -17.53
C VAL A 418 28.76 1.86 -16.60
N ARG A 419 29.54 0.87 -17.05
CA ARG A 419 29.92 -0.31 -16.30
C ARG A 419 31.45 -0.35 -16.16
N SER A 420 31.90 -0.85 -15.02
CA SER A 420 33.31 -0.79 -14.58
C SER A 420 34.14 -2.00 -15.03
N ASP A 421 33.59 -2.87 -15.88
CA ASP A 421 34.24 -4.06 -16.41
C ASP A 421 35.16 -3.71 -17.59
N PHE A 422 36.45 -3.54 -17.30
CA PHE A 422 37.45 -3.35 -18.36
C PHE A 422 38.19 -4.66 -18.71
N GLU A 423 37.92 -5.17 -19.91
CA GLU A 423 38.73 -6.18 -20.60
C GLU A 423 39.28 -5.61 -21.92
N LYS A 424 40.52 -5.12 -21.93
CA LYS A 424 41.39 -5.27 -23.10
C LYS A 424 42.15 -6.60 -22.93
N GLU A 425 41.61 -7.68 -23.48
CA GLU A 425 42.18 -9.04 -23.44
C GLU A 425 43.61 -9.15 -24.01
N LYS A 426 44.08 -8.12 -24.73
CA LYS A 426 45.35 -8.15 -25.47
C LYS A 426 46.58 -7.69 -24.68
N ASP A 427 46.42 -6.94 -23.59
CA ASP A 427 47.58 -6.36 -22.87
C ASP A 427 47.57 -6.55 -21.35
N LYS A 428 46.63 -7.33 -20.77
CA LYS A 428 46.70 -7.64 -19.33
C LYS A 428 48.00 -8.42 -19.04
N PRO A 429 48.95 -7.87 -18.25
CA PRO A 429 50.06 -8.66 -17.75
C PRO A 429 49.50 -9.80 -16.89
N SER A 430 49.91 -11.04 -17.16
CA SER A 430 49.48 -12.19 -16.38
C SER A 430 49.85 -12.03 -14.91
N LEU A 431 48.91 -12.32 -14.01
CA LEU A 431 49.09 -12.30 -12.57
C LEU A 431 49.34 -13.72 -12.06
N ALA A 432 50.32 -13.90 -11.17
CA ALA A 432 50.44 -15.08 -10.33
C ALA A 432 50.15 -14.68 -8.87
N MET A 433 49.16 -15.31 -8.27
CA MET A 433 48.71 -15.03 -6.90
C MET A 433 48.88 -16.27 -6.03
N VAL A 434 49.47 -16.14 -4.85
CA VAL A 434 49.46 -17.19 -3.82
C VAL A 434 48.69 -16.70 -2.60
N LEU A 435 47.65 -17.45 -2.23
CA LEU A 435 46.87 -17.25 -1.02
C LEU A 435 47.48 -18.09 0.11
N VAL A 436 47.85 -17.45 1.22
CA VAL A 436 48.37 -18.10 2.42
C VAL A 436 47.31 -18.00 3.50
N VAL A 437 46.65 -19.12 3.81
CA VAL A 437 45.45 -19.18 4.66
C VAL A 437 45.76 -19.89 5.98
N ASP A 438 45.55 -19.18 7.08
CA ASP A 438 45.68 -19.72 8.42
C ASP A 438 44.50 -20.65 8.75
N ARG A 439 44.81 -21.88 9.19
CA ARG A 439 43.82 -22.86 9.64
C ARG A 439 44.04 -23.27 11.11
N SER A 440 44.78 -22.48 11.88
CA SER A 440 45.06 -22.75 13.30
C SER A 440 43.79 -22.83 14.16
N GLY A 441 43.92 -23.38 15.37
CA GLY A 441 42.80 -23.56 16.29
C GLY A 441 42.07 -22.26 16.66
N SER A 442 42.76 -21.11 16.66
CA SER A 442 42.18 -19.79 16.92
C SER A 442 41.36 -19.24 15.74
N MET A 443 41.53 -19.81 14.55
CA MET A 443 40.72 -19.54 13.36
C MET A 443 39.42 -20.36 13.33
N ALA A 444 39.17 -21.25 14.28
CA ALA A 444 37.97 -22.09 14.29
C ALA A 444 36.65 -21.30 14.25
N GLY A 445 35.62 -21.90 13.66
CA GLY A 445 34.29 -21.30 13.54
C GLY A 445 34.22 -20.22 12.45
N GLN A 446 33.68 -19.06 12.79
CA GLN A 446 33.36 -18.01 11.81
C GLN A 446 34.61 -17.45 11.11
N LYS A 447 35.76 -17.35 11.78
CA LYS A 447 36.99 -16.79 11.19
C LYS A 447 37.52 -17.61 10.01
N LEU A 448 37.56 -18.95 10.13
CA LEU A 448 37.99 -19.83 9.05
C LEU A 448 36.99 -19.79 7.88
N GLU A 449 35.68 -19.74 8.15
CA GLU A 449 34.68 -19.59 7.08
C GLU A 449 34.83 -18.25 6.37
N MET A 450 35.11 -17.15 7.09
CA MET A 450 35.44 -15.86 6.48
C MET A 450 36.70 -15.94 5.60
N ALA A 451 37.75 -16.62 6.07
CA ALA A 451 38.98 -16.80 5.30
C ALA A 451 38.78 -17.65 4.03
N LYS A 452 37.91 -18.67 4.09
CA LYS A 452 37.51 -19.47 2.92
C LYS A 452 36.74 -18.64 1.90
N GLU A 453 35.72 -17.91 2.33
CA GLU A 453 34.92 -17.06 1.43
C GLU A 453 35.78 -15.95 0.80
N ALA A 454 36.71 -15.39 1.57
CA ALA A 454 37.72 -14.47 1.07
C ALA A 454 38.61 -15.09 -0.03
N ALA A 455 39.13 -16.30 0.21
CA ALA A 455 39.95 -17.01 -0.76
C ALA A 455 39.17 -17.39 -2.04
N LYS A 456 37.91 -17.80 -1.90
CA LYS A 456 37.02 -18.08 -3.04
C LYS A 456 36.76 -16.82 -3.87
N ALA A 457 36.44 -15.69 -3.23
CA ALA A 457 36.22 -14.42 -3.90
C ALA A 457 37.47 -13.97 -4.68
N ALA A 458 38.66 -14.13 -4.10
CA ALA A 458 39.92 -13.87 -4.81
C ALA A 458 40.10 -14.78 -6.04
N ALA A 459 39.81 -16.08 -5.93
CA ALA A 459 39.88 -17.01 -7.06
C ALA A 459 38.88 -16.68 -8.18
N GLU A 460 37.68 -16.17 -7.84
CA GLU A 460 36.66 -15.80 -8.81
C GLU A 460 37.03 -14.57 -9.64
N LEU A 461 37.78 -13.63 -9.06
CA LEU A 461 38.20 -12.38 -9.72
C LEU A 461 39.29 -12.58 -10.78
N LEU A 462 40.06 -13.68 -10.70
CA LEU A 462 41.16 -13.95 -11.63
C LEU A 462 40.68 -14.34 -13.02
N GLY A 463 41.41 -13.93 -14.06
CA GLY A 463 41.16 -14.33 -15.44
C GLY A 463 41.70 -15.73 -15.74
N PRO A 464 41.28 -16.37 -16.85
CA PRO A 464 41.75 -17.71 -17.22
C PRO A 464 43.26 -17.81 -17.51
N LYS A 465 43.91 -16.67 -17.79
CA LYS A 465 45.37 -16.58 -18.03
C LYS A 465 46.19 -16.34 -16.76
N ASP A 466 45.54 -16.04 -15.64
CA ASP A 466 46.21 -15.83 -14.37
C ASP A 466 46.51 -17.18 -13.69
N GLN A 467 47.46 -17.18 -12.76
CA GLN A 467 47.83 -18.32 -11.96
C GLN A 467 47.43 -18.09 -10.51
N ILE A 468 46.88 -19.12 -9.86
CA ILE A 468 46.55 -19.11 -8.44
C ILE A 468 47.09 -20.34 -7.75
N GLY A 469 47.67 -20.13 -6.57
CA GLY A 469 48.07 -21.16 -5.64
C GLY A 469 47.44 -20.88 -4.27
N VAL A 470 47.14 -21.95 -3.52
CA VAL A 470 46.58 -21.85 -2.17
C VAL A 470 47.40 -22.72 -1.23
N ILE A 471 48.01 -22.09 -0.23
CA ILE A 471 48.75 -22.71 0.85
C ILE A 471 47.94 -22.52 2.13
N CYS A 472 47.65 -23.60 2.83
CA CYS A 472 47.13 -23.53 4.20
C CYS A 472 48.20 -23.86 5.21
N PHE A 473 48.12 -23.27 6.40
CA PHE A 473 49.10 -23.54 7.45
C PHE A 473 48.51 -23.63 8.85
N ASP A 474 49.14 -24.48 9.65
CA ASP A 474 48.99 -24.58 11.10
C ASP A 474 50.40 -24.63 11.73
N GLU A 475 50.88 -25.76 12.26
CA GLU A 475 52.30 -25.99 12.59
C GLU A 475 53.18 -26.20 11.34
N ALA A 476 52.59 -26.67 10.24
CA ALA A 476 53.26 -26.87 8.95
C ALA A 476 52.44 -26.26 7.80
N HIS A 477 53.04 -26.16 6.61
CA HIS A 477 52.36 -25.68 5.41
C HIS A 477 51.87 -26.84 4.52
N TYR A 478 50.74 -26.65 3.85
CA TYR A 478 50.11 -27.63 2.98
C TYR A 478 49.59 -26.93 1.73
N TRP A 479 49.97 -27.41 0.55
CA TRP A 479 49.40 -26.95 -0.70
C TRP A 479 48.00 -27.54 -0.88
N VAL A 480 46.98 -26.69 -0.77
CA VAL A 480 45.59 -27.04 -1.10
C VAL A 480 45.39 -27.05 -2.61
N SER A 481 45.98 -26.06 -3.29
CA SER A 481 46.09 -26.01 -4.75
C SER A 481 47.48 -25.53 -5.11
N GLN A 482 48.24 -26.35 -5.84
CA GLN A 482 49.50 -25.93 -6.45
C GLN A 482 49.30 -24.70 -7.35
N LEU A 483 50.35 -23.91 -7.59
CA LEU A 483 50.27 -22.75 -8.46
C LEU A 483 49.92 -23.18 -9.90
N GLN A 484 48.67 -22.97 -10.30
CA GLN A 484 48.10 -23.43 -11.57
C GLN A 484 47.25 -22.34 -12.23
N SER A 485 46.90 -22.52 -13.51
CA SER A 485 46.01 -21.59 -14.20
C SER A 485 44.64 -21.51 -13.52
N ALA A 486 44.12 -20.30 -13.35
CA ALA A 486 42.78 -20.02 -12.81
C ALA A 486 41.64 -20.32 -13.81
N SER A 487 41.91 -21.05 -14.89
CA SER A 487 40.88 -21.50 -15.85
C SER A 487 39.90 -22.52 -15.24
N ASN A 488 40.33 -23.31 -14.25
CA ASN A 488 39.49 -24.30 -13.56
C ASN A 488 39.02 -23.80 -12.18
N LYS A 489 38.28 -22.69 -12.18
CA LYS A 489 37.84 -22.00 -10.94
C LYS A 489 37.03 -22.90 -10.00
N GLY A 490 36.11 -23.69 -10.54
CA GLY A 490 35.24 -24.56 -9.75
C GLY A 490 36.03 -25.54 -8.88
N ARG A 491 37.05 -26.17 -9.45
CA ARG A 491 37.92 -27.10 -8.70
C ARG A 491 38.69 -26.41 -7.58
N ILE A 492 39.24 -25.22 -7.84
CA ILE A 492 40.00 -24.45 -6.84
C ILE A 492 39.06 -24.03 -5.69
N VAL A 493 37.84 -23.60 -6.01
CA VAL A 493 36.81 -23.25 -5.02
C VAL A 493 36.39 -24.46 -4.17
N ASP A 494 36.26 -25.64 -4.78
CA ASP A 494 35.96 -26.89 -4.07
C ASP A 494 37.11 -27.30 -3.13
N GLU A 495 38.37 -27.18 -3.59
CA GLU A 495 39.57 -27.47 -2.79
C GLU A 495 39.68 -26.51 -1.58
N ILE A 496 39.39 -25.21 -1.76
CA ILE A 496 39.33 -24.22 -0.66
C ILE A 496 38.20 -24.55 0.32
N SER A 497 37.04 -25.00 -0.16
CA SER A 497 35.90 -25.35 0.71
C SER A 497 36.24 -26.49 1.68
N GLY A 498 37.15 -27.39 1.27
CA GLY A 498 37.59 -28.55 2.05
C GLY A 498 38.56 -28.25 3.20
N ILE A 499 39.01 -27.00 3.39
CA ILE A 499 39.97 -26.66 4.46
C ILE A 499 39.35 -26.90 5.84
N GLN A 500 40.04 -27.64 6.70
CA GLN A 500 39.63 -27.94 8.08
C GLN A 500 40.58 -27.36 9.11
N VAL A 501 40.07 -27.08 10.30
CA VAL A 501 40.85 -26.55 11.43
C VAL A 501 41.98 -27.54 11.80
N GLY A 502 43.18 -26.99 12.00
CA GLY A 502 44.38 -27.68 12.47
C GLY A 502 44.84 -27.17 13.85
N GLY A 503 46.05 -27.57 14.27
CA GLY A 503 46.64 -27.21 15.57
C GLY A 503 47.98 -26.46 15.40
N GLY A 504 48.15 -25.38 16.17
CA GLY A 504 49.32 -24.48 16.18
C GLY A 504 49.39 -23.49 15.01
N THR A 505 50.38 -22.58 15.04
CA THR A 505 50.49 -21.46 14.08
C THR A 505 51.95 -21.08 13.76
N SER A 506 52.39 -21.33 12.53
CA SER A 506 53.72 -21.02 12.01
C SER A 506 53.63 -20.38 10.63
N LEU A 507 53.61 -19.04 10.59
CA LEU A 507 53.39 -18.27 9.35
C LEU A 507 54.64 -18.13 8.47
N TYR A 508 55.84 -18.18 9.04
CA TYR A 508 57.07 -17.94 8.27
C TYR A 508 57.29 -18.99 7.14
N PRO A 509 57.22 -20.31 7.41
CA PRO A 509 57.41 -21.33 6.36
C PRO A 509 56.46 -21.24 5.14
N PRO A 510 55.13 -21.06 5.29
CA PRO A 510 54.24 -20.94 4.13
C PRO A 510 54.46 -19.65 3.33
N MET A 511 54.91 -18.56 3.97
CA MET A 511 55.27 -17.34 3.23
C MET A 511 56.56 -17.51 2.42
N GLU A 512 57.56 -18.21 2.96
CA GLU A 512 58.80 -18.56 2.26
C GLU A 512 58.48 -19.45 1.04
N GLU A 513 57.60 -20.45 1.21
CA GLU A 513 57.13 -21.31 0.13
C GLU A 513 56.36 -20.52 -0.96
N ALA A 514 55.50 -19.58 -0.55
CA ALA A 514 54.81 -18.68 -1.48
C ALA A 514 55.80 -17.83 -2.29
N TYR A 515 56.84 -17.30 -1.63
CA TYR A 515 57.93 -16.56 -2.30
C TYR A 515 58.64 -17.44 -3.33
N GLN A 516 59.07 -18.65 -2.95
CA GLN A 516 59.79 -19.56 -3.85
C GLN A 516 58.95 -19.96 -5.07
N SER A 517 57.65 -20.22 -4.87
CA SER A 517 56.72 -20.54 -5.95
C SER A 517 56.54 -19.37 -6.92
N LEU A 518 56.39 -18.15 -6.41
CA LEU A 518 56.19 -16.95 -7.23
C LEU A 518 57.46 -16.47 -7.92
N VAL A 519 58.65 -16.60 -7.32
CA VAL A 519 59.92 -16.26 -8.00
C VAL A 519 60.05 -17.05 -9.31
N ASN A 520 59.67 -18.32 -9.30
CA ASN A 520 59.71 -19.21 -10.46
C ASN A 520 58.52 -19.06 -11.44
N ALA A 521 57.51 -18.26 -11.09
CA ALA A 521 56.35 -18.03 -11.95
C ALA A 521 56.70 -17.15 -13.17
N VAL A 522 56.13 -17.49 -14.33
CA VAL A 522 56.32 -16.79 -15.61
C VAL A 522 55.51 -15.48 -15.68
N SER A 523 54.54 -15.30 -14.78
CA SER A 523 53.66 -14.13 -14.73
C SER A 523 54.40 -12.81 -14.50
N LYS A 524 53.95 -11.76 -15.20
CA LYS A 524 54.54 -10.40 -15.12
C LYS A 524 54.25 -9.73 -13.78
N LEU A 525 53.08 -10.00 -13.20
CA LEU A 525 52.67 -9.53 -11.88
C LEU A 525 52.65 -10.71 -10.92
N LYS A 526 53.10 -10.48 -9.68
CA LYS A 526 53.22 -11.51 -8.65
C LYS A 526 52.72 -10.95 -7.33
N HIS A 527 51.83 -11.66 -6.66
CA HIS A 527 51.18 -11.18 -5.44
C HIS A 527 50.98 -12.29 -4.42
N VAL A 528 51.20 -11.98 -3.14
CA VAL A 528 50.90 -12.84 -2.00
C VAL A 528 49.81 -12.18 -1.16
N ILE A 529 48.79 -12.96 -0.79
CA ILE A 529 47.76 -12.54 0.17
C ILE A 529 47.84 -13.46 1.37
N VAL A 530 48.06 -12.88 2.54
CA VAL A 530 48.12 -13.61 3.81
C VAL A 530 46.83 -13.37 4.60
N LEU A 531 46.11 -14.44 4.94
CA LEU A 531 44.89 -14.40 5.75
C LEU A 531 45.14 -15.10 7.09
N THR A 532 45.16 -14.36 8.19
CA THR A 532 45.51 -14.88 9.53
C THR A 532 44.93 -13.98 10.63
N ASP A 533 44.86 -14.47 11.87
CA ASP A 533 44.57 -13.67 13.06
C ASP A 533 45.84 -12.99 13.64
N GLY A 534 47.01 -13.23 13.03
CA GLY A 534 48.26 -12.51 13.26
C GLY A 534 49.17 -13.10 14.33
N ILE A 535 48.79 -14.21 14.97
CA ILE A 535 49.64 -14.89 15.95
C ILE A 535 50.59 -15.83 15.21
N SER A 536 51.90 -15.64 15.32
CA SER A 536 52.88 -16.56 14.74
C SER A 536 54.10 -16.73 15.64
N ASN A 537 54.77 -17.87 15.51
CA ASN A 537 56.12 -18.07 16.01
C ASN A 537 57.10 -17.03 15.41
N PRO A 538 58.18 -16.65 16.13
CA PRO A 538 59.19 -15.71 15.63
C PRO A 538 59.87 -16.19 14.35
N GLY A 539 60.12 -15.26 13.42
CA GLY A 539 60.84 -15.49 12.16
C GLY A 539 61.28 -14.15 11.54
N ASP A 540 62.15 -14.18 10.53
CA ASP A 540 62.65 -12.98 9.84
C ASP A 540 61.67 -12.46 8.78
N PHE A 541 60.47 -12.05 9.23
CA PHE A 541 59.42 -11.59 8.33
C PHE A 541 59.80 -10.31 7.55
N GLU A 542 60.64 -9.46 8.14
CA GLU A 542 61.14 -8.25 7.49
C GLU A 542 62.08 -8.59 6.33
N GLY A 543 63.06 -9.49 6.56
CA GLY A 543 63.96 -9.97 5.51
C GLY A 543 63.21 -10.65 4.38
N LEU A 544 62.23 -11.50 4.69
CA LEU A 544 61.41 -12.17 3.67
C LEU A 544 60.56 -11.17 2.87
N ALA A 545 59.94 -10.19 3.52
CA ALA A 545 59.18 -9.16 2.84
C ALA A 545 60.06 -8.25 1.95
N GLN A 546 61.29 -7.95 2.40
CA GLN A 546 62.28 -7.23 1.58
C GLN A 546 62.71 -8.04 0.35
N ASN A 547 62.88 -9.36 0.50
CA ASN A 547 63.18 -10.26 -0.61
C ASN A 547 62.02 -10.32 -1.62
N MET A 548 60.77 -10.41 -1.13
CA MET A 548 59.58 -10.33 -1.98
C MET A 548 59.54 -9.01 -2.77
N ALA A 549 59.71 -7.87 -2.11
CA ALA A 549 59.73 -6.56 -2.75
C ALA A 549 60.86 -6.43 -3.80
N SER A 550 62.06 -6.92 -3.47
CA SER A 550 63.22 -6.93 -4.38
C SER A 550 62.97 -7.81 -5.62
N ALA A 551 62.23 -8.90 -5.46
CA ALA A 551 61.79 -9.77 -6.55
C ALA A 551 60.53 -9.27 -7.30
N ARG A 552 60.04 -8.06 -6.98
CA ARG A 552 58.80 -7.46 -7.51
C ARG A 552 57.55 -8.30 -7.22
N ILE A 553 57.50 -8.91 -6.05
CA ILE A 553 56.35 -9.63 -5.51
C ILE A 553 55.73 -8.75 -4.43
N THR A 554 54.47 -8.36 -4.59
CA THR A 554 53.76 -7.57 -3.57
C THR A 554 53.11 -8.48 -2.53
N CYS A 555 53.05 -8.06 -1.27
CA CYS A 555 52.48 -8.83 -0.17
C CYS A 555 51.41 -8.02 0.57
N THR A 556 50.16 -8.50 0.57
CA THR A 556 49.02 -7.91 1.27
C THR A 556 48.61 -8.83 2.42
N THR A 557 48.30 -8.24 3.58
CA THR A 557 47.89 -8.99 4.77
C THR A 557 46.44 -8.66 5.14
N VAL A 558 45.67 -9.68 5.48
CA VAL A 558 44.26 -9.59 5.87
C VAL A 558 44.14 -10.20 7.26
N GLY A 559 43.92 -9.33 8.25
CA GLY A 559 43.65 -9.72 9.63
C GLY A 559 42.20 -10.16 9.80
N VAL A 560 41.96 -11.38 10.29
CA VAL A 560 40.59 -11.94 10.45
C VAL A 560 40.15 -11.96 11.92
N GLY A 561 39.09 -11.22 12.25
CA GLY A 561 38.44 -11.18 13.56
C GLY A 561 38.91 -10.08 14.52
N ASP A 562 38.21 -9.96 15.66
CA ASP A 562 38.46 -8.92 16.67
C ASP A 562 39.78 -9.18 17.42
N GLY A 563 40.82 -8.42 17.06
CA GLY A 563 42.19 -8.55 17.58
C GLY A 563 43.28 -8.63 16.50
N ALA A 564 42.91 -8.69 15.22
CA ALA A 564 43.84 -8.93 14.11
C ALA A 564 44.60 -7.68 13.59
N ALA A 565 44.61 -6.57 14.34
CA ALA A 565 45.46 -5.41 14.08
C ALA A 565 46.85 -5.64 14.68
N ASN A 566 47.59 -6.58 14.09
CA ASN A 566 48.91 -6.97 14.56
C ASN A 566 49.98 -6.11 13.87
N ASP A 567 50.82 -5.42 14.65
CA ASP A 567 51.94 -4.58 14.14
C ASP A 567 52.84 -5.36 13.15
N LEU A 568 52.93 -6.68 13.34
CA LEU A 568 53.64 -7.60 12.46
C LEU A 568 53.03 -7.65 11.05
N LEU A 569 51.70 -7.80 10.92
CA LEU A 569 51.02 -7.91 9.63
C LEU A 569 51.08 -6.61 8.84
N GLU A 570 50.97 -5.48 9.55
CA GLU A 570 51.13 -4.16 8.94
C GLU A 570 52.57 -3.95 8.46
N THR A 571 53.55 -4.37 9.25
CA THR A 571 54.97 -4.28 8.89
C THR A 571 55.30 -5.13 7.66
N ILE A 572 54.80 -6.37 7.60
CA ILE A 572 54.95 -7.27 6.45
C ILE A 572 54.37 -6.62 5.19
N ALA A 573 53.13 -6.12 5.26
CA ALA A 573 52.47 -5.52 4.11
C ALA A 573 53.19 -4.26 3.62
N ARG A 574 53.60 -3.40 4.55
CA ARG A 574 54.33 -2.16 4.24
C ARG A 574 55.67 -2.44 3.57
N ILE A 575 56.46 -3.37 4.09
CA ILE A 575 57.77 -3.73 3.51
C ILE A 575 57.56 -4.45 2.17
N GLY A 576 56.59 -5.35 2.09
CA GLY A 576 56.23 -6.08 0.87
C GLY A 576 55.47 -5.25 -0.18
N GLN A 577 55.41 -3.92 -0.04
CA GLN A 577 54.73 -3.00 -0.96
C GLN A 577 53.24 -3.33 -1.24
N GLY A 578 52.54 -3.95 -0.29
CA GLY A 578 51.10 -4.17 -0.33
C GLY A 578 50.37 -3.35 0.74
N ARG A 579 49.19 -3.82 1.16
CA ARG A 579 48.35 -3.15 2.17
C ARG A 579 47.92 -4.11 3.28
N HIS A 580 47.63 -3.56 4.45
CA HIS A 580 47.03 -4.29 5.55
C HIS A 580 45.53 -3.98 5.62
N PHE A 581 44.70 -5.01 5.76
CA PHE A 581 43.26 -4.88 5.94
C PHE A 581 42.83 -5.60 7.22
N ALA A 582 42.06 -4.91 8.05
CA ALA A 582 41.36 -5.52 9.17
C ALA A 582 39.95 -5.90 8.72
N ALA A 583 39.66 -7.19 8.66
CA ALA A 583 38.38 -7.72 8.21
C ALA A 583 37.48 -8.03 9.42
N THR A 584 36.65 -7.06 9.77
CA THR A 584 35.55 -7.22 10.76
C THR A 584 34.25 -7.71 10.11
N ASP A 585 34.05 -7.45 8.81
CA ASP A 585 32.87 -7.88 8.05
C ASP A 585 33.27 -8.71 6.81
N PRO A 586 32.85 -9.99 6.70
CA PRO A 586 33.11 -10.83 5.54
C PRO A 586 32.60 -10.26 4.21
N ALA A 587 31.54 -9.44 4.21
CA ALA A 587 30.95 -8.89 2.98
C ALA A 587 31.85 -7.84 2.29
N SER A 588 32.80 -7.24 3.02
CA SER A 588 33.72 -6.21 2.51
C SER A 588 34.96 -6.79 1.79
N LEU A 589 35.28 -8.07 2.05
CA LEU A 589 36.48 -8.73 1.56
C LEU A 589 36.55 -8.85 0.03
N PRO A 590 35.47 -9.20 -0.70
CA PRO A 590 35.49 -9.23 -2.17
C PRO A 590 35.84 -7.87 -2.79
N GLN A 591 35.37 -6.75 -2.21
CA GLN A 591 35.69 -5.40 -2.69
C GLN A 591 37.16 -5.05 -2.44
N ILE A 592 37.71 -5.47 -1.30
CA ILE A 592 39.14 -5.33 -0.99
C ILE A 592 40.00 -6.07 -2.02
N PHE A 593 39.65 -7.33 -2.34
CA PHE A 593 40.38 -8.12 -3.33
C PHE A 593 40.19 -7.62 -4.77
N ALA A 594 39.00 -7.15 -5.13
CA ALA A 594 38.74 -6.52 -6.42
C ALA A 594 39.58 -5.24 -6.57
N LYS A 595 39.61 -4.40 -5.53
CA LYS A 595 40.44 -3.20 -5.49
C LYS A 595 41.92 -3.55 -5.63
N GLU A 596 42.44 -4.53 -4.91
CA GLU A 596 43.85 -4.90 -4.97
C GLU A 596 44.23 -5.51 -6.33
N THR A 597 43.42 -6.44 -6.84
CA THR A 597 43.63 -7.06 -8.15
C THR A 597 43.58 -6.04 -9.29
N LEU A 598 42.65 -5.07 -9.23
CA LEU A 598 42.54 -4.00 -10.22
C LEU A 598 43.64 -2.93 -10.06
N THR A 599 44.06 -2.61 -8.83
CA THR A 599 45.14 -1.64 -8.56
C THR A 599 46.49 -2.16 -9.07
N VAL A 600 46.75 -3.46 -8.90
CA VAL A 600 47.97 -4.12 -9.41
C VAL A 600 47.97 -4.19 -10.94
N SER A 601 46.80 -4.21 -11.58
CA SER A 601 46.71 -4.27 -13.05
C SER A 601 47.12 -2.97 -13.75
N LYS A 602 47.15 -1.79 -13.09
CA LYS A 602 47.41 -0.44 -13.68
C LYS A 602 46.71 -0.09 -15.02
N ALA A 603 45.85 -0.95 -15.54
CA ALA A 603 45.35 -0.92 -16.91
C ALA A 603 43.92 -0.33 -17.02
N ALA A 604 43.41 0.26 -15.93
CA ALA A 604 42.06 0.82 -15.86
C ALA A 604 42.02 2.36 -15.78
N ILE A 605 43.18 3.03 -15.66
CA ILE A 605 43.30 4.49 -15.81
C ILE A 605 44.07 4.74 -17.10
N ASN A 606 43.60 5.68 -17.90
CA ASN A 606 44.40 6.33 -18.93
C ASN A 606 44.84 7.70 -18.40
N GLU A 607 46.15 7.93 -18.23
CA GLU A 607 46.71 9.24 -17.84
C GLU A 607 47.50 9.88 -19.00
N GLU A 608 47.04 9.64 -20.23
CA GLU A 608 47.54 10.34 -21.42
C GLU A 608 46.65 11.55 -21.75
N PRO A 609 47.22 12.69 -22.17
CA PRO A 609 46.46 13.82 -22.66
C PRO A 609 45.54 13.43 -23.82
N PHE A 610 44.26 13.78 -23.75
CA PHE A 610 43.29 13.49 -24.81
C PHE A 610 42.27 14.63 -24.95
N ILE A 611 41.70 14.77 -26.15
CA ILE A 611 40.66 15.76 -26.43
C ILE A 611 39.30 15.04 -26.47
N PRO A 612 38.32 15.42 -25.62
CA PRO A 612 36.98 14.86 -25.69
C PRO A 612 36.29 15.19 -27.00
N GLN A 613 35.79 14.18 -27.71
CA GLN A 613 35.05 14.32 -28.96
C GLN A 613 33.55 14.24 -28.70
N VAL A 614 32.79 15.15 -29.32
CA VAL A 614 31.32 15.14 -29.27
C VAL A 614 30.79 14.03 -30.17
N ILE A 615 30.29 12.95 -29.57
CA ILE A 615 29.67 11.82 -30.27
C ILE A 615 28.21 12.13 -30.60
N ARG A 616 27.49 12.75 -29.66
CA ARG A 616 26.08 13.09 -29.81
C ARG A 616 25.84 14.55 -29.46
N PRO A 617 25.53 15.43 -30.43
CA PRO A 617 25.14 16.79 -30.14
C PRO A 617 23.79 16.80 -29.41
N THR A 618 23.69 17.63 -28.38
CA THR A 618 22.53 17.70 -27.49
C THR A 618 22.22 19.14 -27.18
N GLN A 619 20.92 19.47 -27.10
CA GLN A 619 20.47 20.80 -26.70
C GLN A 619 20.88 21.13 -25.25
N ALA A 620 21.11 20.11 -24.42
CA ALA A 620 21.56 20.29 -23.04
C ALA A 620 22.90 21.02 -22.97
N LEU A 621 23.81 20.77 -23.92
CA LEU A 621 25.15 21.38 -23.98
C LEU A 621 25.24 22.48 -25.05
N ALA A 622 24.11 23.09 -25.41
CA ALA A 622 24.06 24.08 -26.48
C ALA A 622 24.87 25.34 -26.15
N GLY A 623 25.63 25.81 -27.15
CA GLY A 623 26.44 27.01 -27.07
C GLY A 623 27.74 26.85 -26.27
N ILE A 624 28.17 25.62 -26.00
CA ILE A 624 29.54 25.32 -25.57
C ILE A 624 30.36 25.02 -26.82
N ASP A 625 31.48 25.72 -26.97
CA ASP A 625 32.42 25.48 -28.06
C ASP A 625 33.43 24.40 -27.64
N PHE A 626 33.15 23.15 -28.01
CA PHE A 626 34.06 22.03 -27.73
C PHE A 626 35.32 22.04 -28.60
N GLU A 627 35.37 22.82 -29.69
CA GLU A 627 36.59 22.92 -30.51
C GLU A 627 37.69 23.71 -29.80
N SER A 628 37.32 24.65 -28.93
CA SER A 628 38.25 25.39 -28.07
C SER A 628 38.48 24.73 -26.70
N ALA A 629 37.89 23.56 -26.45
CA ALA A 629 38.11 22.82 -25.20
C ALA A 629 39.55 22.26 -25.16
N PRO A 630 40.32 22.51 -24.09
CA PRO A 630 41.66 21.96 -23.96
C PRO A 630 41.64 20.44 -23.72
N PHE A 631 42.80 19.80 -23.76
CA PHE A 631 42.92 18.40 -23.43
C PHE A 631 42.65 18.14 -21.94
N LEU A 632 42.13 16.95 -21.63
CA LEU A 632 42.12 16.38 -20.29
C LEU A 632 43.33 15.46 -20.14
N LEU A 633 43.89 15.38 -18.94
CA LEU A 633 45.11 14.62 -18.65
C LEU A 633 44.85 13.16 -18.22
N GLY A 634 43.58 12.76 -18.11
CA GLY A 634 43.26 11.38 -17.82
C GLY A 634 41.78 11.10 -17.58
N TYR A 635 41.44 9.81 -17.56
CA TYR A 635 40.09 9.31 -17.30
C TYR A 635 40.14 7.86 -16.83
N VAL A 636 39.07 7.43 -16.16
CA VAL A 636 38.86 6.02 -15.81
C VAL A 636 38.24 5.29 -17.00
N MET A 637 38.88 4.21 -17.43
CA MET A 637 38.36 3.39 -18.53
C MET A 637 37.10 2.65 -18.07
N THR A 638 35.98 2.87 -18.76
CA THR A 638 34.68 2.23 -18.49
C THR A 638 34.00 1.85 -19.81
N ARG A 639 32.89 1.12 -19.77
CA ARG A 639 32.08 0.83 -20.97
C ARG A 639 30.67 1.41 -20.84
N PRO A 640 30.10 1.99 -21.92
CA PRO A 640 28.72 2.45 -21.92
C PRO A 640 27.76 1.27 -21.80
N LYS A 641 26.64 1.45 -21.08
CA LYS A 641 25.54 0.48 -21.07
C LYS A 641 24.67 0.64 -22.34
N PRO A 642 23.96 -0.41 -22.79
CA PRO A 642 23.26 -0.40 -24.08
C PRO A 642 22.20 0.71 -24.28
N THR A 643 21.60 1.21 -23.19
CA THR A 643 20.53 2.22 -23.23
C THR A 643 21.01 3.63 -22.83
N CYS A 644 22.30 3.83 -22.58
CA CYS A 644 22.80 5.15 -22.24
C CYS A 644 23.04 6.03 -23.46
N GLU A 645 22.91 7.34 -23.28
CA GLU A 645 23.35 8.32 -24.26
C GLU A 645 24.82 8.65 -24.00
N LEU A 646 25.68 8.26 -24.94
CA LEU A 646 27.09 8.63 -24.93
C LEU A 646 27.26 9.99 -25.63
N ILE A 647 27.73 10.98 -24.89
CA ILE A 647 27.78 12.38 -25.33
C ILE A 647 29.20 12.76 -25.73
N LEU A 648 30.17 12.54 -24.84
CA LEU A 648 31.58 12.75 -25.09
C LEU A 648 32.33 11.42 -24.99
N ALA A 649 33.27 11.19 -25.91
CA ALA A 649 34.19 10.05 -25.86
C ALA A 649 35.63 10.50 -26.11
N SER A 650 36.59 9.67 -25.72
CA SER A 650 38.00 9.84 -26.08
C SER A 650 38.22 9.50 -27.56
N GLU A 651 39.39 9.84 -28.10
CA GLU A 651 39.79 9.45 -29.47
C GLU A 651 39.80 7.92 -29.67
N GLN A 652 39.93 7.15 -28.59
CA GLN A 652 39.90 5.69 -28.58
C GLN A 652 38.47 5.13 -28.51
N GLY A 653 37.46 6.00 -28.39
CA GLY A 653 36.05 5.63 -28.25
C GLY A 653 35.62 5.32 -26.81
N ASP A 654 36.49 5.53 -25.83
CA ASP A 654 36.16 5.30 -24.42
C ASP A 654 35.23 6.42 -23.91
N PRO A 655 34.21 6.11 -23.09
CA PRO A 655 33.21 7.08 -22.65
C PRO A 655 33.82 8.12 -21.69
N VAL A 656 33.58 9.39 -21.98
CA VAL A 656 34.01 10.55 -21.16
C VAL A 656 32.83 11.15 -20.43
N LEU A 657 31.72 11.41 -21.14
CA LEU A 657 30.46 11.86 -20.58
C LEU A 657 29.33 11.00 -21.14
N ALA A 658 28.65 10.29 -20.25
CA ALA A 658 27.47 9.52 -20.58
C ALA A 658 26.36 9.80 -19.57
N TRP A 659 25.11 9.77 -20.01
CA TRP A 659 23.96 9.85 -19.11
C TRP A 659 22.84 8.95 -19.57
N TRP A 660 21.96 8.61 -18.65
CA TRP A 660 20.74 7.86 -18.97
C TRP A 660 19.67 8.13 -17.90
N ARG A 661 18.47 7.63 -18.15
CA ARG A 661 17.37 7.69 -17.20
C ARG A 661 17.31 6.38 -16.42
N TYR A 662 17.24 6.48 -15.10
CA TYR A 662 17.11 5.34 -14.21
C TYR A 662 15.93 5.58 -13.25
N GLY A 663 14.84 4.83 -13.41
CA GLY A 663 13.57 5.13 -12.75
C GLY A 663 13.05 6.53 -13.12
N LEU A 664 12.72 7.34 -12.12
CA LEU A 664 12.24 8.71 -12.30
C LEU A 664 13.39 9.73 -12.51
N GLY A 665 14.61 9.41 -12.07
CA GLY A 665 15.76 10.30 -12.07
C GLY A 665 16.66 10.18 -13.31
N THR A 666 17.57 11.14 -13.44
CA THR A 666 18.61 11.15 -14.48
C THR A 666 19.96 10.93 -13.82
N THR A 667 20.76 10.01 -14.35
CA THR A 667 22.11 9.75 -13.84
C THR A 667 23.17 10.03 -14.90
N VAL A 668 24.29 10.61 -14.47
CA VAL A 668 25.42 11.01 -15.32
C VAL A 668 26.71 10.40 -14.79
N ALA A 669 27.53 9.90 -15.70
CA ALA A 669 28.93 9.55 -15.43
C ALA A 669 29.84 10.48 -16.25
N PHE A 670 30.75 11.15 -15.55
CA PHE A 670 31.89 11.83 -16.15
C PHE A 670 33.14 11.09 -15.71
N THR A 671 33.84 10.43 -16.63
CA THR A 671 34.92 9.47 -16.28
C THR A 671 36.26 10.13 -16.01
N SER A 672 36.39 11.42 -16.34
CA SER A 672 37.50 12.28 -15.92
C SER A 672 37.14 13.04 -14.62
N ASP A 673 38.01 13.91 -14.14
CA ASP A 673 37.79 14.67 -12.91
C ASP A 673 37.37 16.12 -13.19
N ALA A 674 37.05 16.87 -12.13
CA ALA A 674 36.85 18.33 -12.18
C ALA A 674 37.89 19.05 -11.32
N LYS A 675 39.10 18.49 -11.23
CA LYS A 675 40.16 18.89 -10.30
C LYS A 675 41.47 19.15 -11.05
N SER A 676 42.50 19.54 -10.32
CA SER A 676 43.81 19.85 -10.90
C SER A 676 44.60 18.63 -11.39
N ARG A 677 44.14 17.39 -11.18
CA ARG A 677 44.86 16.19 -11.63
C ARG A 677 44.58 15.88 -13.10
N TRP A 678 43.32 15.75 -13.49
CA TRP A 678 42.97 15.45 -14.88
C TRP A 678 42.37 16.63 -15.64
N ALA A 679 41.70 17.55 -14.97
CA ALA A 679 41.05 18.72 -15.55
C ALA A 679 41.83 20.03 -15.35
N ALA A 680 43.14 19.98 -15.08
CA ALA A 680 43.97 21.16 -14.83
C ALA A 680 43.78 22.29 -15.86
N GLU A 681 43.82 21.96 -17.15
CA GLU A 681 43.63 22.92 -18.24
C GLU A 681 42.17 23.39 -18.34
N TRP A 682 41.22 22.48 -18.09
CA TRP A 682 39.78 22.76 -18.08
C TRP A 682 39.40 23.76 -16.98
N LEU A 683 40.08 23.79 -15.83
CA LEU A 683 39.81 24.75 -14.75
C LEU A 683 39.96 26.22 -15.19
N THR A 684 40.77 26.48 -16.24
CA THR A 684 40.97 27.83 -16.79
C THR A 684 40.20 28.08 -18.08
N TRP A 685 39.54 27.06 -18.63
CA TRP A 685 38.77 27.16 -19.86
C TRP A 685 37.50 27.97 -19.63
N PRO A 686 37.21 29.01 -20.45
CA PRO A 686 35.99 29.82 -20.30
C PRO A 686 34.68 29.02 -20.35
N GLY A 687 34.68 27.85 -21.01
CA GLY A 687 33.53 26.97 -21.09
C GLY A 687 33.27 26.12 -19.83
N PHE A 688 34.19 26.09 -18.85
CA PHE A 688 34.12 25.19 -17.69
C PHE A 688 32.84 25.38 -16.85
N SER A 689 32.54 26.61 -16.43
CA SER A 689 31.36 26.89 -15.61
C SER A 689 30.07 26.55 -16.35
N LYS A 690 30.00 26.93 -17.62
CA LYS A 690 28.84 26.64 -18.48
C LYS A 690 28.65 25.14 -18.69
N PHE A 691 29.74 24.40 -18.93
CA PHE A 691 29.72 22.94 -19.09
C PHE A 691 29.16 22.23 -17.86
N TRP A 692 29.69 22.55 -16.67
CA TRP A 692 29.23 21.92 -15.44
C TRP A 692 27.81 22.32 -15.07
N ALA A 693 27.47 23.61 -15.18
CA ALA A 693 26.11 24.07 -14.90
C ALA A 693 25.07 23.43 -15.83
N GLN A 694 25.36 23.32 -17.13
CA GLN A 694 24.47 22.69 -18.09
C GLN A 694 24.33 21.17 -17.85
N THR A 695 25.45 20.48 -17.56
CA THR A 695 25.46 19.04 -17.23
C THR A 695 24.66 18.76 -15.97
N ILE A 696 24.88 19.55 -14.92
CA ILE A 696 24.18 19.44 -13.64
C ILE A 696 22.69 19.75 -13.81
N ARG A 697 22.32 20.84 -14.52
CA ARG A 697 20.91 21.18 -14.80
C ARG A 697 20.19 20.11 -15.61
N HIS A 698 20.88 19.42 -16.51
CA HIS A 698 20.31 18.30 -17.25
C HIS A 698 19.98 17.11 -16.34
N ALA A 699 20.85 16.83 -15.37
CA ALA A 699 20.71 15.74 -14.42
C ALA A 699 19.75 16.03 -13.26
N MET A 700 19.59 17.31 -12.90
CA MET A 700 18.71 17.75 -11.82
C MET A 700 17.26 17.30 -12.04
N ARG A 701 16.58 17.04 -10.93
CA ARG A 701 15.13 16.87 -10.92
C ARG A 701 14.45 18.09 -11.55
N LYS A 702 13.81 17.90 -12.70
CA LYS A 702 13.08 18.97 -13.39
C LYS A 702 11.81 19.31 -12.63
N ASN A 703 11.74 20.53 -12.10
CA ASN A 703 10.59 21.05 -11.37
C ASN A 703 9.83 22.06 -12.26
N ASP A 704 9.61 21.70 -13.53
CA ASP A 704 8.94 22.59 -14.48
C ASP A 704 7.42 22.59 -14.23
N ALA A 705 6.97 23.59 -13.46
CA ALA A 705 5.56 23.93 -13.31
C ALA A 705 4.94 24.55 -14.58
N LYS A 706 5.66 24.59 -15.71
CA LYS A 706 5.16 25.21 -16.95
C LYS A 706 4.13 24.29 -17.61
N GLY A 707 2.88 24.75 -17.55
CA GLY A 707 1.73 24.09 -18.16
C GLY A 707 1.02 23.08 -17.24
N ILE A 708 1.38 22.97 -15.97
CA ILE A 708 0.69 22.09 -15.04
C ILE A 708 0.25 22.84 -13.78
N THR A 709 -1.03 22.70 -13.43
CA THR A 709 -1.62 23.20 -12.19
C THR A 709 -2.16 22.02 -11.39
N VAL A 710 -1.70 21.89 -10.14
CA VAL A 710 -2.16 20.86 -9.22
C VAL A 710 -2.90 21.51 -8.07
N GLU A 711 -4.17 21.14 -7.93
CA GLU A 711 -5.03 21.51 -6.82
C GLU A 711 -5.25 20.29 -5.94
N VAL A 712 -5.08 20.49 -4.63
CA VAL A 712 -5.35 19.46 -3.63
C VAL A 712 -6.46 19.98 -2.74
N ALA A 713 -7.57 19.26 -2.69
CA ALA A 713 -8.70 19.57 -1.84
C ALA A 713 -8.94 18.40 -0.88
N GLN A 714 -9.13 18.72 0.39
CA GLN A 714 -9.57 17.73 1.37
C GLN A 714 -11.01 18.02 1.77
N ARG A 715 -11.84 16.97 1.79
CA ARG A 715 -13.17 17.00 2.39
C ARG A 715 -13.30 15.81 3.34
N ALA A 716 -13.54 16.08 4.62
CA ALA A 716 -13.52 15.06 5.66
C ALA A 716 -12.23 14.23 5.64
N ARG A 717 -12.33 12.90 5.52
CA ARG A 717 -11.18 11.97 5.46
C ARG A 717 -10.85 11.49 4.05
N ARG A 718 -11.26 12.26 3.03
CA ARG A 718 -10.92 11.99 1.63
C ARG A 718 -10.23 13.21 1.03
N ALA A 719 -9.10 12.96 0.39
CA ALA A 719 -8.38 13.94 -0.39
C ALA A 719 -8.63 13.70 -1.87
N THR A 720 -8.93 14.77 -2.59
CA THR A 720 -9.06 14.79 -4.05
C THR A 720 -7.90 15.61 -4.60
N VAL A 721 -7.10 15.01 -5.46
CA VAL A 721 -5.99 15.64 -6.17
C VAL A 721 -6.41 15.85 -7.61
N THR A 722 -6.41 17.09 -8.06
CA THR A 722 -6.75 17.48 -9.44
C THR A 722 -5.50 18.02 -10.12
N LEU A 723 -5.16 17.45 -11.27
CA LEU A 723 -4.03 17.81 -12.11
C LEU A 723 -4.57 18.33 -13.45
N ASP A 724 -4.39 19.62 -13.71
CA ASP A 724 -4.67 20.25 -15.00
C ASP A 724 -3.37 20.42 -15.79
N ALA A 725 -3.26 19.77 -16.94
CA ALA A 725 -2.06 19.70 -17.77
C ALA A 725 -2.29 20.24 -19.19
N VAL A 726 -1.44 21.19 -19.59
CA VAL A 726 -1.34 21.79 -20.92
C VAL A 726 0.09 21.72 -21.44
N ASP A 727 0.23 21.55 -22.75
CA ASP A 727 1.52 21.58 -23.43
C ASP A 727 2.09 23.03 -23.49
N PRO A 728 3.38 23.21 -23.85
CA PRO A 728 3.97 24.55 -23.99
C PRO A 728 3.31 25.44 -25.05
N SER A 729 2.47 24.88 -25.93
CA SER A 729 1.67 25.62 -26.92
C SER A 729 0.25 25.95 -26.44
N GLY A 730 -0.10 25.59 -25.20
CA GLY A 730 -1.40 25.85 -24.58
C GLY A 730 -2.49 24.83 -24.91
N ARG A 731 -2.17 23.68 -25.52
CA ARG A 731 -3.15 22.62 -25.80
C ARG A 731 -3.24 21.63 -24.65
N PHE A 732 -4.44 21.13 -24.37
CA PHE A 732 -4.65 20.14 -23.31
C PHE A 732 -3.90 18.83 -23.58
N LEU A 733 -3.19 18.36 -22.56
CA LEU A 733 -2.38 17.15 -22.65
C LEU A 733 -3.25 15.93 -22.29
N ASN A 734 -3.76 15.25 -23.33
CA ASN A 734 -4.69 14.13 -23.20
C ASN A 734 -3.99 12.78 -23.32
N GLY A 735 -4.52 11.74 -22.66
CA GLY A 735 -4.04 10.36 -22.77
C GLY A 735 -2.64 10.12 -22.18
N ALA A 736 -2.18 11.01 -21.29
CA ALA A 736 -0.94 10.80 -20.55
C ALA A 736 -1.16 9.86 -19.36
N GLU A 737 -0.15 9.05 -19.07
CA GLU A 737 -0.14 8.18 -17.90
C GLU A 737 0.29 9.01 -16.69
N SER A 738 -0.66 9.34 -15.84
CA SER A 738 -0.44 10.18 -14.67
C SER A 738 -0.48 9.32 -13.39
N GLU A 739 0.56 9.38 -12.57
CA GLU A 739 0.70 8.64 -11.32
C GLU A 739 0.86 9.60 -10.14
N LEU A 740 0.19 9.30 -9.04
CA LEU A 740 0.26 9.99 -7.75
C LEU A 740 0.87 9.03 -6.74
N THR A 741 2.06 9.36 -6.24
CA THR A 741 2.63 8.70 -5.06
C THR A 741 2.25 9.49 -3.82
N VAL A 742 1.51 8.85 -2.91
CA VAL A 742 1.11 9.39 -1.61
C VAL A 742 2.02 8.79 -0.54
N ILE A 743 2.71 9.63 0.21
CA ILE A 743 3.47 9.26 1.41
C ILE A 743 2.70 9.78 2.61
N ASP A 744 2.26 8.89 3.47
CA ASP A 744 1.49 9.24 4.68
C ASP A 744 2.41 9.72 5.83
N PRO A 745 1.84 10.30 6.92
CA PRO A 745 2.62 10.79 8.07
C PRO A 745 3.43 9.71 8.81
N ARG A 746 3.20 8.43 8.52
CA ARG A 746 3.94 7.28 9.07
C ARG A 746 4.95 6.71 8.06
N PHE A 747 5.23 7.46 6.99
CA PHE A 747 6.11 7.09 5.88
C PHE A 747 5.62 5.88 5.07
N GLY A 748 4.33 5.54 5.14
CA GLY A 748 3.71 4.56 4.25
C GLY A 748 3.55 5.13 2.85
N GLU A 749 4.09 4.45 1.84
CA GLU A 749 3.99 4.83 0.43
C GLU A 749 2.84 4.08 -0.27
N ARG A 750 2.03 4.80 -1.03
CA ARG A 750 1.00 4.23 -1.92
C ARG A 750 1.00 4.97 -3.27
N LYS A 751 1.10 4.21 -4.36
CA LYS A 751 0.97 4.72 -5.73
C LYS A 751 -0.46 4.57 -6.22
N LEU A 752 -1.00 5.63 -6.80
CA LEU A 752 -2.38 5.74 -7.27
C LEU A 752 -2.39 6.32 -8.69
N PRO A 753 -3.10 5.72 -9.65
CA PRO A 753 -3.26 6.32 -10.97
C PRO A 753 -4.19 7.54 -10.90
N LEU A 754 -3.86 8.64 -11.58
CA LEU A 754 -4.82 9.72 -11.82
C LEU A 754 -5.61 9.43 -13.09
N VAL A 755 -6.93 9.39 -12.97
CA VAL A 755 -7.84 9.10 -14.08
C VAL A 755 -8.21 10.38 -14.79
N GLN A 756 -8.15 10.38 -16.12
CA GLN A 756 -8.58 11.53 -16.91
C GLN A 756 -10.11 11.70 -16.84
N THR A 757 -10.59 12.83 -16.31
CA THR A 757 -12.04 13.13 -16.17
C THR A 757 -12.54 14.18 -17.17
N ALA A 758 -11.64 15.05 -17.65
CA ALA A 758 -11.92 16.02 -18.71
C ALA A 758 -10.66 16.25 -19.57
N PRO A 759 -10.74 16.95 -20.73
CA PRO A 759 -9.55 17.25 -21.54
C PRO A 759 -8.48 17.97 -20.71
N GLY A 760 -7.28 17.38 -20.64
CA GLY A 760 -6.16 17.88 -19.84
C GLY A 760 -6.33 17.77 -18.32
N ARG A 761 -7.44 17.25 -17.80
CA ARG A 761 -7.73 17.14 -16.36
C ARG A 761 -7.70 15.71 -15.88
N TYR A 762 -6.87 15.45 -14.88
CA TYR A 762 -6.69 14.15 -14.23
C TYR A 762 -7.02 14.25 -12.75
N VAL A 763 -7.73 13.26 -12.21
CA VAL A 763 -8.20 13.27 -10.82
C VAL A 763 -7.87 11.93 -10.14
N ALA A 764 -7.37 12.00 -8.91
CA ALA A 764 -7.24 10.86 -8.01
C ALA A 764 -7.87 11.19 -6.65
N GLU A 765 -8.45 10.18 -6.01
CA GLU A 765 -9.00 10.27 -4.66
C GLU A 765 -8.36 9.23 -3.75
N PHE A 766 -8.07 9.61 -2.50
CA PHE A 766 -7.55 8.69 -1.50
C PHE A 766 -8.01 9.04 -0.08
N ASP A 767 -8.03 8.04 0.78
CA ASP A 767 -8.42 8.21 2.18
C ASP A 767 -7.26 8.71 3.04
N THR A 768 -7.55 9.62 3.97
CA THR A 768 -6.61 10.19 4.94
C THR A 768 -6.92 9.72 6.37
N PRO A 769 -6.51 8.49 6.75
CA PRO A 769 -6.84 7.91 8.05
C PRO A 769 -6.02 8.50 9.21
N HIS A 770 -4.87 9.12 8.93
CA HIS A 770 -4.02 9.74 9.95
C HIS A 770 -4.04 11.26 9.80
N SER A 771 -4.07 11.97 10.91
CA SER A 771 -3.77 13.41 10.94
C SER A 771 -2.26 13.62 10.74
N GLY A 772 -1.89 14.76 10.16
CA GLY A 772 -0.52 15.12 9.83
C GLY A 772 -0.29 15.45 8.36
N ALA A 773 0.97 15.71 8.01
CA ALA A 773 1.39 16.06 6.65
C ALA A 773 1.51 14.81 5.76
N TYR A 774 0.81 14.83 4.63
CA TYR A 774 0.94 13.89 3.53
C TYR A 774 1.77 14.53 2.42
N HIS A 775 2.73 13.77 1.88
CA HIS A 775 3.50 14.19 0.72
C HIS A 775 2.94 13.53 -0.54
N LEU A 776 2.74 14.34 -1.57
CA LEU A 776 2.13 13.95 -2.83
C LEU A 776 3.14 14.19 -3.94
N ASN A 777 3.64 13.13 -4.57
CA ASN A 777 4.51 13.23 -5.74
C ASN A 777 3.70 12.84 -6.98
N LEU A 778 3.51 13.80 -7.88
CA LEU A 778 2.79 13.59 -9.14
C LEU A 778 3.82 13.44 -10.26
N ALA A 779 3.71 12.37 -11.03
CA ALA A 779 4.50 12.13 -12.22
C ALA A 779 3.56 11.91 -13.42
N GLN A 780 3.81 12.60 -14.51
CA GLN A 780 3.06 12.45 -15.75
C GLN A 780 3.99 11.98 -16.86
N HIS A 781 3.65 10.85 -17.47
CA HIS A 781 4.39 10.18 -18.54
C HIS A 781 3.68 10.35 -19.87
N ALA A 782 4.45 10.45 -20.95
CA ALA A 782 3.89 10.32 -22.30
C ALA A 782 3.26 8.93 -22.47
N ALA A 783 2.22 8.83 -23.32
CA ALA A 783 1.49 7.58 -23.55
C ALA A 783 2.42 6.38 -23.83
N ASN A 784 2.06 5.20 -23.32
CA ASN A 784 2.83 3.94 -23.42
C ASN A 784 4.17 3.97 -22.64
N GLY A 785 4.18 4.48 -21.42
CA GLY A 785 5.39 4.53 -20.59
C GLY A 785 6.53 5.36 -21.20
N GLY A 786 6.20 6.37 -22.00
CA GLY A 786 7.17 7.29 -22.59
C GLY A 786 7.86 8.17 -21.53
N PRO A 787 8.70 9.14 -21.96
CA PRO A 787 9.43 9.99 -21.03
C PRO A 787 8.47 10.73 -20.09
N VAL A 788 8.91 10.96 -18.85
CA VAL A 788 8.19 11.85 -17.92
C VAL A 788 8.14 13.24 -18.55
N LEU A 789 6.92 13.68 -18.82
CA LEU A 789 6.62 15.00 -19.35
C LEU A 789 6.75 16.02 -18.24
N HIS A 790 6.20 15.71 -17.07
CA HIS A 790 6.17 16.62 -15.93
C HIS A 790 6.20 15.87 -14.60
N GLN A 791 6.82 16.49 -13.60
CA GLN A 791 6.83 15.98 -12.23
C GLN A 791 6.62 17.15 -11.27
N GLN A 792 5.79 16.94 -10.25
CA GLN A 792 5.49 17.97 -9.27
C GLN A 792 5.19 17.38 -7.89
N THR A 793 5.81 17.96 -6.86
CA THR A 793 5.52 17.61 -5.48
C THR A 793 4.55 18.61 -4.86
N ARG A 794 3.59 18.09 -4.09
CA ARG A 794 2.60 18.82 -3.29
C ARG A 794 2.53 18.21 -1.90
N GLY A 795 1.89 18.95 -1.00
CA GLY A 795 1.70 18.56 0.38
C GLY A 795 0.25 18.79 0.76
N LEU A 796 -0.26 17.93 1.61
CA LEU A 796 -1.59 18.05 2.18
C LEU A 796 -1.47 17.87 3.69
N THR A 797 -1.92 18.84 4.47
CA THR A 797 -2.07 18.65 5.92
C THR A 797 -3.49 18.21 6.22
N VAL A 798 -3.60 17.14 7.00
CA VAL A 798 -4.86 16.67 7.57
C VAL A 798 -4.90 17.04 9.04
N GLY A 799 -5.76 17.98 9.41
CA GLY A 799 -5.97 18.43 10.79
C GLY A 799 -6.76 17.43 11.65
N TYR A 800 -7.43 17.95 12.69
CA TYR A 800 -8.30 17.16 13.57
C TYR A 800 -9.55 16.62 12.87
N SER A 801 -10.26 15.68 13.49
CA SER A 801 -11.45 15.04 12.90
C SER A 801 -12.56 16.07 12.66
N ASP A 802 -13.22 16.01 11.50
CA ASP A 802 -14.36 16.88 11.18
C ASP A 802 -15.50 16.78 12.21
N GLU A 803 -15.58 15.70 13.01
CA GLU A 803 -16.55 15.56 14.11
C GLU A 803 -16.32 16.53 15.28
N LEU A 804 -15.08 16.98 15.48
CA LEU A 804 -14.75 17.91 16.55
C LEU A 804 -15.01 19.37 16.14
N ARG A 805 -15.43 19.61 14.88
CA ARG A 805 -15.80 20.95 14.41
C ARG A 805 -17.20 21.30 14.90
N LEU A 806 -17.32 22.45 15.54
CA LEU A 806 -18.58 23.11 15.84
C LEU A 806 -19.30 23.45 14.53
N ARG A 807 -20.37 22.74 14.26
CA ARG A 807 -21.33 23.03 13.18
C ARG A 807 -22.72 23.12 13.80
N PRO A 808 -23.62 23.96 13.28
CA PRO A 808 -25.02 23.91 13.67
C PRO A 808 -25.65 22.59 13.21
N THR A 809 -26.74 22.17 13.87
CA THR A 809 -27.56 21.03 13.44
C THR A 809 -28.03 21.21 11.99
N ASN A 810 -27.79 20.22 11.13
CA ASN A 810 -28.15 20.25 9.72
C ASN A 810 -29.63 19.86 9.52
N THR A 811 -30.52 20.79 9.84
CA THR A 811 -31.97 20.61 9.71
C THR A 811 -32.43 20.40 8.26
N GLU A 812 -31.72 20.97 7.29
CA GLU A 812 -32.03 20.84 5.86
C GLU A 812 -31.90 19.40 5.38
N LEU A 813 -30.77 18.73 5.67
CA LEU A 813 -30.56 17.33 5.29
C LEU A 813 -31.60 16.41 5.94
N LEU A 814 -31.91 16.62 7.22
CA LEU A 814 -32.89 15.82 7.95
C LEU A 814 -34.30 15.98 7.36
N GLN A 815 -34.69 17.21 7.01
CA GLN A 815 -35.97 17.46 6.35
C GLN A 815 -36.04 16.80 4.97
N GLN A 816 -34.95 16.82 4.19
CA GLN A 816 -34.87 16.15 2.89
C GLN A 816 -35.03 14.62 3.03
N ILE A 817 -34.37 13.99 4.01
CA ILE A 817 -34.49 12.54 4.29
C ILE A 817 -35.93 12.16 4.67
N ALA A 818 -36.55 12.92 5.58
CA ALA A 818 -37.92 12.66 6.02
C ALA A 818 -38.91 12.78 4.87
N THR A 819 -38.80 13.83 4.07
CA THR A 819 -39.70 14.09 2.95
C THR A 819 -39.53 13.06 1.83
N ALA A 820 -38.28 12.69 1.50
CA ALA A 820 -37.98 11.72 0.45
C ALA A 820 -38.50 10.31 0.74
N THR A 821 -38.60 9.93 2.02
CA THR A 821 -39.05 8.59 2.45
C THR A 821 -40.53 8.55 2.87
N GLY A 822 -41.20 9.71 2.93
CA GLY A 822 -42.59 9.83 3.41
C GLY A 822 -42.74 9.75 4.93
N GLY A 823 -41.66 9.98 5.68
CA GLY A 823 -41.67 10.16 7.14
C GLY A 823 -41.95 11.60 7.56
N ARG A 824 -41.71 11.91 8.85
CA ARG A 824 -41.91 13.26 9.42
C ARG A 824 -40.59 13.87 9.91
N PHE A 825 -40.49 15.19 9.82
CA PHE A 825 -39.39 15.96 10.41
C PHE A 825 -39.84 16.53 11.75
N ASP A 826 -39.05 16.29 12.81
CA ASP A 826 -39.23 16.77 14.18
C ASP A 826 -40.68 16.66 14.74
N PRO A 827 -41.32 15.47 14.70
CA PRO A 827 -42.65 15.30 15.27
C PRO A 827 -42.60 15.15 16.79
N LYS A 828 -43.73 15.45 17.46
CA LYS A 828 -43.93 15.06 18.86
C LYS A 828 -43.85 13.53 19.00
N PRO A 829 -43.40 12.97 20.14
CA PRO A 829 -43.29 11.52 20.34
C PRO A 829 -44.58 10.74 20.04
N SER A 830 -45.76 11.31 20.33
CA SER A 830 -47.06 10.72 20.02
C SER A 830 -47.35 10.58 18.52
N GLU A 831 -46.67 11.36 17.68
CA GLU A 831 -46.87 11.42 16.22
C GLU A 831 -45.69 10.83 15.43
N ALA A 832 -44.61 10.44 16.10
CA ALA A 832 -43.36 10.00 15.48
C ALA A 832 -43.50 8.71 14.65
N LEU A 833 -44.47 7.87 15.00
CA LEU A 833 -44.78 6.60 14.33
C LEU A 833 -45.96 6.72 13.34
N LEU A 834 -46.49 7.92 13.14
CA LEU A 834 -47.54 8.18 12.16
C LEU A 834 -46.92 8.55 10.80
N ASP A 835 -47.52 8.05 9.72
CA ASP A 835 -47.16 8.49 8.38
C ASP A 835 -47.42 10.00 8.21
N ALA A 836 -46.68 10.65 7.31
CA ALA A 836 -46.99 12.01 6.90
C ALA A 836 -48.45 12.06 6.37
N PRO A 837 -49.21 13.13 6.66
CA PRO A 837 -50.62 13.20 6.27
C PRO A 837 -50.72 13.28 4.74
N ASN A 838 -50.99 12.15 4.10
CA ASN A 838 -51.23 12.06 2.67
C ASN A 838 -52.68 11.59 2.43
N PRO A 839 -53.56 12.46 1.91
CA PRO A 839 -54.97 12.13 1.64
C PRO A 839 -55.18 10.97 0.65
N LEU A 840 -54.14 10.58 -0.09
CA LEU A 840 -54.16 9.54 -1.12
C LEU A 840 -53.50 8.21 -0.70
N ALA A 841 -52.90 8.14 0.50
CA ALA A 841 -52.18 6.95 0.94
C ALA A 841 -53.13 5.95 1.63
N SER A 842 -53.15 4.71 1.13
CA SER A 842 -53.78 3.58 1.83
C SER A 842 -52.93 3.18 3.05
N PRO A 843 -53.52 2.67 4.14
CA PRO A 843 -52.75 2.17 5.28
C PRO A 843 -51.77 1.08 4.82
N ARG A 844 -50.48 1.25 5.15
CA ARG A 844 -49.43 0.27 4.83
C ARG A 844 -49.72 -1.03 5.60
N LEU A 845 -49.83 -2.15 4.90
CA LEU A 845 -50.16 -3.46 5.47
C LEU A 845 -49.09 -4.44 5.00
N ALA A 846 -48.26 -4.90 5.94
CA ALA A 846 -47.32 -5.97 5.65
C ALA A 846 -48.05 -7.29 5.44
N GLN A 847 -47.43 -8.23 4.72
CA GLN A 847 -47.98 -9.56 4.53
C GLN A 847 -47.26 -10.54 5.46
N GLN A 848 -47.95 -11.01 6.49
CA GLN A 848 -47.47 -12.07 7.33
C GLN A 848 -47.58 -13.40 6.59
N THR A 849 -46.45 -14.08 6.43
CA THR A 849 -46.40 -15.40 5.80
C THR A 849 -46.65 -16.50 6.84
N ARG A 850 -47.64 -17.37 6.60
CA ARG A 850 -47.83 -18.60 7.38
C ARG A 850 -47.65 -19.82 6.46
N PRO A 851 -46.57 -20.60 6.60
CA PRO A 851 -46.43 -21.83 5.84
C PRO A 851 -47.50 -22.84 6.27
N LEU A 852 -48.21 -23.43 5.30
CA LEU A 852 -49.27 -24.41 5.55
C LEU A 852 -48.78 -25.87 5.51
N TRP A 853 -47.48 -26.08 5.26
CA TRP A 853 -46.92 -27.43 5.15
C TRP A 853 -47.15 -28.31 6.41
N PRO A 854 -47.10 -27.79 7.66
CA PRO A 854 -47.34 -28.64 8.82
C PRO A 854 -48.75 -29.21 8.84
N GLU A 855 -49.76 -28.38 8.52
CA GLU A 855 -51.16 -28.82 8.43
C GLU A 855 -51.39 -29.77 7.26
N LEU A 856 -50.78 -29.50 6.10
CA LEU A 856 -50.86 -30.36 4.91
C LEU A 856 -50.24 -31.74 5.12
N VAL A 857 -49.08 -31.81 5.77
CA VAL A 857 -48.40 -33.08 6.11
C VAL A 857 -49.18 -33.85 7.17
N MET A 858 -49.72 -33.16 8.19
CA MET A 858 -50.56 -33.80 9.21
C MET A 858 -51.83 -34.41 8.58
N LEU A 859 -52.49 -33.68 7.67
CA LEU A 859 -53.65 -34.19 6.94
C LEU A 859 -53.29 -35.39 6.04
N ALA A 860 -52.13 -35.33 5.36
CA ALA A 860 -51.63 -36.43 4.55
C ALA A 860 -51.34 -37.69 5.39
N LEU A 861 -50.80 -37.53 6.61
CA LEU A 861 -50.55 -38.63 7.55
C LEU A 861 -51.86 -39.29 7.99
N VAL A 862 -52.88 -38.51 8.37
CA VAL A 862 -54.20 -39.03 8.76
C VAL A 862 -54.84 -39.81 7.60
N LEU A 863 -54.82 -39.24 6.40
CA LEU A 863 -55.32 -39.91 5.20
C LEU A 863 -54.52 -41.17 4.85
N PHE A 864 -53.22 -41.21 5.13
CA PHE A 864 -52.38 -42.39 4.93
C PHE A 864 -52.76 -43.52 5.89
N VAL A 865 -52.97 -43.22 7.18
CA VAL A 865 -53.46 -44.21 8.15
C VAL A 865 -54.83 -44.76 7.73
N PHE A 866 -55.71 -43.88 7.23
CA PHE A 866 -57.01 -44.28 6.69
C PHE A 866 -56.89 -45.17 5.43
N ASP A 867 -55.99 -44.84 4.49
CA ASP A 867 -55.69 -45.67 3.31
C ASP A 867 -55.13 -47.04 3.70
N VAL A 868 -54.29 -47.12 4.73
CA VAL A 868 -53.77 -48.39 5.26
C VAL A 868 -54.87 -49.21 5.92
N ALA A 869 -55.73 -48.58 6.73
CA ALA A 869 -56.87 -49.26 7.37
C ALA A 869 -57.85 -49.83 6.35
N LEU A 870 -58.20 -49.06 5.31
CA LEU A 870 -59.04 -49.51 4.20
C LEU A 870 -58.50 -50.73 3.44
N ARG A 871 -57.19 -50.97 3.47
CA ARG A 871 -56.54 -52.10 2.79
C ARG A 871 -56.37 -53.32 3.66
N ARG A 872 -56.28 -53.15 4.99
CA ARG A 872 -56.08 -54.25 5.94
C ARG A 872 -57.38 -54.81 6.50
N ILE A 873 -58.47 -54.03 6.46
CA ILE A 873 -59.77 -54.45 6.97
C ILE A 873 -60.63 -54.89 5.78
N ASP A 874 -61.01 -56.16 5.76
CA ASP A 874 -61.93 -56.70 4.77
C ASP A 874 -63.38 -56.27 5.10
N LEU A 875 -63.76 -55.08 4.66
CA LEU A 875 -65.11 -54.52 4.87
C LEU A 875 -66.18 -55.21 4.01
N SER A 876 -65.82 -56.19 3.17
CA SER A 876 -66.78 -56.98 2.40
C SER A 876 -67.72 -57.81 3.28
N VAL A 877 -67.32 -58.08 4.53
CA VAL A 877 -68.12 -58.80 5.54
C VAL A 877 -69.22 -57.92 6.15
N TRP A 878 -69.06 -56.59 6.13
CA TRP A 878 -70.01 -55.64 6.76
C TRP A 878 -71.02 -55.01 5.79
N PHE A 879 -70.74 -55.00 4.48
CA PHE A 879 -71.64 -54.46 3.46
C PHE A 879 -71.75 -55.40 2.24
N PRO A 880 -72.53 -56.50 2.33
CA PRO A 880 -72.88 -57.27 1.14
C PRO A 880 -73.92 -56.49 0.33
N SER A 881 -73.72 -56.40 -0.99
CA SER A 881 -74.61 -55.81 -2.01
C SER A 881 -74.57 -54.28 -2.22
N VAL A 882 -73.67 -53.82 -3.08
CA VAL A 882 -73.99 -52.76 -4.07
C VAL A 882 -73.56 -53.27 -5.44
N ASN A 883 -74.35 -54.18 -6.01
CA ASN A 883 -74.21 -54.59 -7.40
C ASN A 883 -75.55 -55.12 -7.93
N THR A 884 -76.47 -54.21 -8.27
CA THR A 884 -77.58 -54.48 -9.19
C THR A 884 -78.03 -53.18 -9.85
N ALA A 885 -77.74 -53.03 -11.15
CA ALA A 885 -78.68 -52.52 -12.17
C ALA A 885 -77.94 -52.30 -13.50
N VAL A 886 -77.71 -53.37 -14.26
CA VAL A 886 -77.87 -53.33 -15.72
C VAL A 886 -78.41 -54.70 -16.15
N THR A 887 -79.70 -54.75 -16.49
CA THR A 887 -80.30 -55.83 -17.28
C THR A 887 -80.88 -55.22 -18.56
N PRO A 888 -80.81 -55.92 -19.71
CA PRO A 888 -81.25 -55.41 -20.99
C PRO A 888 -82.76 -55.58 -21.19
N ILE A 889 -83.35 -54.67 -21.96
CA ILE A 889 -84.75 -54.70 -22.41
C ILE A 889 -84.86 -55.55 -23.67
N VAL A 890 -85.59 -56.67 -23.66
CA VAL A 890 -86.42 -57.13 -24.82
C VAL A 890 -87.67 -57.87 -24.31
N ARG A 891 -88.82 -57.48 -24.86
CA ARG A 891 -90.18 -57.95 -24.56
C ARG A 891 -90.58 -59.12 -25.48
N ARG A 892 -91.37 -60.05 -24.92
CA ARG A 892 -92.40 -60.94 -25.52
C ARG A 892 -91.98 -62.01 -26.56
N ALA A 893 -92.29 -63.28 -26.25
CA ALA A 893 -93.40 -64.01 -26.88
C ALA A 893 -93.66 -65.36 -26.17
N ALA A 894 -94.93 -65.72 -26.06
CA ALA A 894 -95.42 -66.95 -25.43
C ALA A 894 -95.40 -68.15 -26.40
N ALA A 895 -95.33 -69.33 -25.78
CA ALA A 895 -95.50 -70.69 -26.26
C ALA A 895 -96.32 -70.93 -27.56
N LYS A 896 -95.82 -71.88 -28.37
CA LYS A 896 -96.56 -73.09 -28.75
C LYS A 896 -95.61 -74.27 -28.99
N ARG A 897 -95.81 -75.34 -28.20
CA ARG A 897 -95.39 -76.75 -28.43
C ARG A 897 -96.23 -77.34 -29.60
N PRO A 898 -96.02 -78.60 -30.09
CA PRO A 898 -95.21 -79.68 -29.51
C PRO A 898 -94.31 -80.54 -30.46
N SER A 899 -93.21 -81.02 -29.87
CA SER A 899 -92.55 -82.36 -29.89
C SER A 899 -92.61 -83.33 -31.09
N PRO A 900 -91.53 -84.13 -31.26
CA PRO A 900 -91.53 -85.53 -30.77
C PRO A 900 -90.25 -85.93 -29.98
N PRO A 901 -90.18 -87.17 -29.42
CA PRO A 901 -89.47 -87.47 -28.17
C PRO A 901 -88.21 -88.37 -28.29
N LYS A 902 -87.72 -88.73 -27.09
CA LYS A 902 -86.54 -89.53 -26.67
C LYS A 902 -86.15 -90.80 -27.46
N GLN A 903 -84.82 -91.01 -27.41
CA GLN A 903 -84.03 -92.24 -27.12
C GLN A 903 -83.80 -93.34 -28.18
N ALA A 904 -82.49 -93.53 -28.43
CA ALA A 904 -81.68 -94.74 -28.29
C ALA A 904 -81.77 -95.92 -29.29
N GLU A 905 -80.55 -96.27 -29.74
CA GLU A 905 -79.97 -97.61 -29.90
C GLU A 905 -80.31 -98.58 -31.05
N SER A 906 -79.18 -99.12 -31.55
CA SER A 906 -78.90 -100.50 -31.97
C SER A 906 -78.99 -100.93 -33.45
N ARG A 907 -77.77 -101.25 -33.95
CA ARG A 907 -77.28 -102.38 -34.78
C ARG A 907 -78.21 -103.15 -35.75
N ALA A 908 -77.62 -103.38 -36.94
CA ALA A 908 -77.56 -104.60 -37.78
C ALA A 908 -78.89 -105.33 -38.12
N LEU A 909 -79.18 -105.70 -39.36
CA LEU A 909 -78.35 -105.84 -40.58
C LEU A 909 -77.96 -104.55 -41.31
#